data_AF-A0AAX7VXQ5-F1
#
_entry.id   AF-A0AAX7VXQ5-F1
#
_cell.length_a   1.000
_cell.length_b   1.000
_cell.length_c   1.000
_cell.angle_alpha   90.00
_cell.angle_beta   90.00
_cell.angle_gamma   90.00
#
_symmetry.space_group_name_H-M   'P 1'
#
loop_
_entity.id
_entity.type
_entity.pdbx_description
1 polymer ?
#
loop_
_entity_poly.entity_id
_entity_poly.type
_entity_poly.pdbx_seq_one_letter_code
_entity_poly.pdbx_strand_id
1 'polypeptide(L)'
;MGDLVLVNDTTYRLFQFRQKDLEEKRVLFIHKGVSSGRFVLFVSDGKHFVSGLLHISAHDPFLKVDNNTGLLVQKGHSVVFSTSNYSVMSNLDIRDDKEVIFKLDDGPKHGSLYRNETTVVTFTQADLKAGLIRYQHNDSKYLTDYFNITVKAKSLQLTSRVNVKVYLESHQRPPIVQHHDTLLVEEGKPAKIDETKLEVTHEDNLPSEIVFTVKVAPSYGFLRRFVEAEERYIGTKQSPVNTFTQNDINSGNIQYVQVEPNKVNDTFILDATNGVTDVTNIKMFVDIIPLLIPLQVSNITLNEGAAKALTQDVLKVTNRHFSGINFFYNLTQPPQHGHIEHSRHPGVAITTFTRRQVEHEFIYYVHDSSETLADNFTLVANDTSLRKQSAAQMVHIQVIPANDEPPVIITNRVLRVWVSSVTEITLDDLSVQDQDTPPEELHFMVTPPSNGHLALKSAPMKAVLNFTQAHIDQGQLVFVHKGAMSGGFNFQANDGVNFTPRQIFSITAKALALSLEKSQPLKVFPGSSRPITNEYLQAVTNDMSNTSNRVITFSVTRHPKLGRLVMRQPNNSTADISTFTQDMVDRKEVFYIQTPVESVGWEAMDSMTFSVASPPASVDSLTFRFDISYENTGPEHNTILLANTGAEVTEGESVIIDESKLDATNLMSKLPTPQRSSYEVWFQCFRALCCKGPPPPRPEYDVVCIGLTGAGKTSLLSRLCSESTDGIVPTTGFSIKAVPFPNAILNVKELGGADNIKKYWSRYYQGSQGVVFVLDSASSDEDLEAARNELHSALQHPQLCTLPFLILANHQDKPAARTPNQIKKYFELEPLARGKRWILEGSTTDSMEAVKESFGQFISLLEDKDTEPARI
;
A
#
# COMPACT_ATOMS: atom_id res chain seq x y z
N MET A 1 46.11 20.19 35.65
CA MET A 1 45.06 21.21 35.80
C MET A 1 45.70 22.57 36.02
N GLY A 2 45.30 23.60 35.28
CA GLY A 2 45.72 24.98 35.58
C GLY A 2 44.75 25.71 36.51
N ASP A 3 45.11 26.91 36.92
CA ASP A 3 44.32 27.77 37.81
C ASP A 3 44.05 29.14 37.12
N LEU A 4 42.85 29.71 37.31
CA LEU A 4 42.62 31.13 37.03
C LEU A 4 43.18 31.95 38.20
N VAL A 5 43.95 33.00 37.93
CA VAL A 5 44.61 33.85 38.94
C VAL A 5 44.59 35.31 38.52
N LEU A 6 44.80 36.22 39.47
CA LEU A 6 44.82 37.66 39.20
C LEU A 6 46.20 38.07 38.66
N VAL A 7 46.25 38.98 37.68
CA VAL A 7 47.53 39.37 37.04
C VAL A 7 48.53 39.98 38.02
N ASN A 8 48.04 40.70 39.03
CA ASN A 8 48.89 41.36 40.05
C ASN A 8 49.30 40.44 41.21
N ASP A 9 48.63 39.30 41.38
CA ASP A 9 48.97 38.29 42.38
C ASP A 9 48.63 36.89 41.83
N THR A 10 49.64 36.25 41.25
CA THR A 10 49.52 34.94 40.61
C THR A 10 49.42 33.78 41.61
N THR A 11 49.55 34.05 42.91
CA THR A 11 49.35 33.04 43.97
C THR A 11 47.89 32.94 44.39
N TYR A 12 47.09 33.98 44.14
CA TYR A 12 45.67 34.02 44.47
C TYR A 12 44.81 33.41 43.38
N ARG A 13 44.11 32.31 43.71
CA ARG A 13 43.17 31.64 42.81
C ARG A 13 41.86 32.44 42.70
N LEU A 14 41.47 32.74 41.47
CA LEU A 14 40.24 33.43 41.12
C LEU A 14 39.09 32.44 40.96
N PHE A 15 38.11 32.52 41.87
CA PHE A 15 36.84 31.78 41.78
C PHE A 15 35.67 32.65 41.26
N GLN A 16 35.82 33.97 41.33
CA GLN A 16 34.85 34.95 40.84
C GLN A 16 35.59 36.18 40.32
N PHE A 17 35.17 36.71 39.17
CA PHE A 17 35.68 37.93 38.58
C PHE A 17 34.55 38.63 37.80
N ARG A 18 34.70 39.93 37.54
CA ARG A 18 33.76 40.76 36.80
C ARG A 18 34.15 40.81 35.31
N GLN A 19 33.20 41.13 34.44
CA GLN A 19 33.47 41.40 33.01
C GLN A 19 34.54 42.48 32.82
N LYS A 20 34.50 43.53 33.65
CA LYS A 20 35.51 44.59 33.69
C LYS A 20 36.93 44.06 33.98
N ASP A 21 37.06 42.99 34.77
CA ASP A 21 38.37 42.35 35.03
C ASP A 21 38.92 41.64 33.78
N LEU A 22 38.05 41.12 32.90
CA LEU A 22 38.46 40.58 31.60
C LEU A 22 38.83 41.70 30.62
N GLU A 23 38.02 42.76 30.55
CA GLU A 23 38.26 43.91 29.67
C GLU A 23 39.59 44.61 29.98
N GLU A 24 39.93 44.73 31.26
CA GLU A 24 41.18 45.31 31.73
C GLU A 24 42.34 44.29 31.75
N LYS A 25 42.14 43.09 31.19
CA LYS A 25 43.14 42.00 31.11
C LYS A 25 43.73 41.63 32.48
N ARG A 26 42.93 41.61 33.55
CA ARG A 26 43.36 41.33 34.95
C ARG A 26 43.22 39.87 35.37
N VAL A 27 42.67 39.01 34.52
CA VAL A 27 42.49 37.57 34.77
C VAL A 27 43.48 36.77 33.91
N LEU A 28 44.26 35.89 34.55
CA LEU A 28 45.25 35.03 33.90
C LEU A 28 44.88 33.56 34.11
N PHE A 29 45.14 32.71 33.12
CA PHE A 29 45.16 31.27 33.32
C PHE A 29 46.61 30.78 33.40
N ILE A 30 46.97 30.16 34.53
CA ILE A 30 48.27 29.50 34.69
C ILE A 30 48.09 28.01 34.48
N HIS A 31 48.61 27.51 33.37
CA HIS A 31 48.61 26.08 33.07
C HIS A 31 49.53 25.29 34.01
N LYS A 32 49.05 24.16 34.55
CA LYS A 32 49.89 23.16 35.21
C LYS A 32 49.56 21.76 34.65
N GLY A 33 50.41 21.22 33.79
CA GLY A 33 50.50 19.79 33.46
C GLY A 33 49.62 19.22 32.33
N VAL A 34 48.30 19.44 32.29
CA VAL A 34 47.38 18.68 31.39
C VAL A 34 47.09 19.38 30.06
N SER A 35 47.12 18.65 28.94
CA SER A 35 47.01 19.23 27.58
C SER A 35 45.67 19.88 27.25
N SER A 36 44.59 19.52 27.95
CA SER A 36 43.30 20.21 27.84
C SER A 36 42.51 20.13 29.14
N GLY A 37 41.59 21.07 29.33
CA GLY A 37 40.71 21.15 30.49
C GLY A 37 39.50 22.04 30.20
N ARG A 38 38.46 21.91 31.01
CA ARG A 38 37.24 22.71 30.91
C ARG A 38 36.94 23.37 32.25
N PHE A 39 36.66 24.66 32.23
CA PHE A 39 36.12 25.38 33.39
C PHE A 39 34.63 25.58 33.18
N VAL A 40 33.82 25.23 34.19
CA VAL A 40 32.42 25.64 34.24
C VAL A 40 32.39 27.06 34.79
N LEU A 41 31.93 28.00 33.99
CA LEU A 41 31.70 29.38 34.38
C LEU A 41 30.21 29.58 34.63
N PHE A 42 29.87 30.20 35.75
CA PHE A 42 28.51 30.67 36.01
C PHE A 42 28.50 32.18 35.88
N VAL A 43 27.76 32.69 34.91
CA VAL A 43 27.60 34.13 34.67
C VAL A 43 26.25 34.54 35.24
N SER A 44 26.24 35.57 36.09
CA SER A 44 25.03 36.10 36.68
C SER A 44 25.04 37.63 36.70
N ASP A 45 23.89 38.23 36.47
CA ASP A 45 23.60 39.65 36.67
C ASP A 45 23.10 39.95 38.10
N GLY A 46 23.10 38.94 38.99
CA GLY A 46 22.55 39.01 40.34
C GLY A 46 21.10 38.55 40.47
N LYS A 47 20.39 38.29 39.35
CA LYS A 47 18.98 37.82 39.33
C LYS A 47 18.78 36.56 38.48
N HIS A 48 19.49 36.45 37.37
CA HIS A 48 19.51 35.30 36.47
C HIS A 48 20.91 34.68 36.46
N PHE A 49 20.99 33.38 36.20
CA PHE A 49 22.27 32.67 36.06
C PHE A 49 22.29 31.81 34.79
N VAL A 50 23.40 31.83 34.08
CA VAL A 50 23.68 30.96 32.93
C VAL A 50 25.04 30.29 33.13
N SER A 51 25.14 29.00 32.79
CA SER A 51 26.42 28.29 32.80
C SER A 51 27.00 28.22 31.39
N GLY A 52 28.31 28.39 31.30
CA GLY A 52 29.10 28.24 30.08
C GLY A 52 30.34 27.41 30.35
N LEU A 53 30.83 26.70 29.35
CA LEU A 53 32.07 25.94 29.45
C LEU A 53 33.20 26.72 28.74
N LEU A 54 34.21 27.13 29.50
CA LEU A 54 35.47 27.64 28.94
C LEU A 54 36.40 26.45 28.69
N HIS A 55 36.58 26.09 27.43
CA HIS A 55 37.54 25.07 27.02
C HIS A 55 38.94 25.68 26.91
N ILE A 56 39.93 25.07 27.55
CA ILE A 56 41.33 25.48 27.48
C ILE A 56 42.15 24.30 26.98
N SER A 57 42.95 24.53 25.94
CA SER A 57 43.87 23.55 25.37
C SER A 57 45.27 24.14 25.32
N ALA A 58 46.22 23.44 25.94
CA ALA A 58 47.63 23.79 25.85
C ALA A 58 48.15 23.44 24.46
N HIS A 59 48.78 24.41 23.80
CA HIS A 59 49.43 24.27 22.51
C HIS A 59 50.87 24.78 22.64
N ASP A 60 51.74 24.31 21.76
CA ASP A 60 53.09 24.87 21.62
C ASP A 60 53.01 26.38 21.32
N PRO A 61 53.95 27.19 21.84
CA PRO A 61 53.98 28.61 21.54
C PRO A 61 54.16 28.82 20.03
N PHE A 62 53.30 29.66 19.43
CA PHE A 62 53.35 29.98 18.01
C PHE A 62 53.31 31.50 17.77
N LEU A 63 53.88 31.90 16.64
CA LEU A 63 53.75 33.23 16.05
C LEU A 63 53.45 33.02 14.56
N LYS A 64 52.32 33.53 14.07
CA LYS A 64 51.88 33.36 12.68
C LYS A 64 51.41 34.68 12.11
N VAL A 65 51.53 34.83 10.79
CA VAL A 65 50.93 35.96 10.07
C VAL A 65 49.43 35.75 10.07
N ASP A 66 48.70 36.77 10.48
CA ASP A 66 47.24 36.76 10.53
C ASP A 66 46.67 37.47 9.29
N ASN A 67 47.16 38.68 9.00
CA ASN A 67 46.81 39.44 7.81
C ASN A 67 48.07 39.87 7.04
N ASN A 68 48.02 39.82 5.71
CA ASN A 68 49.08 40.29 4.81
C ASN A 68 48.47 40.64 3.45
N THR A 69 47.75 41.76 3.37
CA THR A 69 47.12 42.24 2.12
C THR A 69 48.12 42.86 1.15
N GLY A 70 49.37 43.07 1.58
CA GLY A 70 50.32 43.95 0.90
C GLY A 70 49.92 45.42 1.00
N LEU A 71 50.61 46.26 0.23
CA LEU A 71 50.39 47.70 0.11
C LEU A 71 50.04 48.07 -1.32
N LEU A 72 49.09 48.98 -1.49
CA LEU A 72 48.76 49.63 -2.76
C LEU A 72 49.06 51.12 -2.63
N VAL A 73 49.89 51.67 -3.51
CA VAL A 73 50.36 53.06 -3.43
C VAL A 73 50.43 53.71 -4.80
N GLN A 74 50.08 54.99 -4.90
CA GLN A 74 50.26 55.73 -6.15
C GLN A 74 51.75 56.00 -6.36
N LYS A 75 52.20 55.95 -7.62
CA LYS A 75 53.57 56.28 -7.99
C LYS A 75 54.00 57.64 -7.39
N GLY A 76 55.12 57.61 -6.64
CA GLY A 76 55.72 58.80 -6.01
C GLY A 76 55.04 59.25 -4.71
N HIS A 77 53.98 58.56 -4.28
CA HIS A 77 53.23 58.89 -3.06
C HIS A 77 53.58 57.95 -1.90
N SER A 78 52.98 58.21 -0.74
CA SER A 78 53.11 57.37 0.46
C SER A 78 51.77 56.79 0.90
N VAL A 79 51.82 55.62 1.53
CA VAL A 79 50.67 54.92 2.11
C VAL A 79 51.00 54.47 3.54
N VAL A 80 50.01 54.50 4.42
CA VAL A 80 50.16 54.03 5.80
C VAL A 80 50.26 52.51 5.82
N PHE A 81 51.28 51.99 6.51
CA PHE A 81 51.40 50.57 6.82
C PHE A 81 50.83 50.33 8.22
N SER A 82 49.65 49.71 8.28
CA SER A 82 48.90 49.51 9.53
C SER A 82 48.56 48.04 9.76
N THR A 83 47.88 47.75 10.88
CA THR A 83 47.43 46.39 11.20
C THR A 83 46.38 45.81 10.25
N SER A 84 45.71 46.65 9.44
CA SER A 84 44.82 46.14 8.37
C SER A 84 45.59 45.61 7.17
N ASN A 85 46.84 46.04 6.99
CA ASN A 85 47.71 45.55 5.92
C ASN A 85 48.53 44.36 6.38
N TYR A 86 49.04 44.40 7.61
CA TYR A 86 49.86 43.34 8.17
C TYR A 86 49.64 43.18 9.68
N SER A 87 49.23 41.98 10.10
CA SER A 87 49.06 41.63 11.51
C SER A 87 49.66 40.25 11.79
N VAL A 88 50.05 40.03 13.05
CA VAL A 88 50.50 38.73 13.54
C VAL A 88 49.61 38.28 14.70
N MET A 89 49.44 36.97 14.80
CA MET A 89 48.71 36.33 15.88
C MET A 89 49.63 35.34 16.61
N SER A 90 49.52 35.32 17.94
CA SER A 90 50.32 34.47 18.83
C SER A 90 49.53 34.05 20.06
N ASN A 91 49.83 32.87 20.61
CA ASN A 91 49.35 32.41 21.91
C ASN A 91 50.32 32.70 23.07
N LEU A 92 51.35 33.53 22.85
CA LEU A 92 52.27 33.98 23.89
C LEU A 92 51.62 35.05 24.80
N ASP A 93 52.04 35.09 26.07
CA ASP A 93 51.65 36.14 27.04
C ASP A 93 52.30 37.49 26.70
N ILE A 94 51.79 38.19 25.70
CA ILE A 94 52.24 39.53 25.27
C ILE A 94 51.37 40.57 25.97
N ARG A 95 51.96 41.34 26.90
CA ARG A 95 51.21 42.28 27.74
C ARG A 95 51.27 43.71 27.22
N ASP A 96 52.39 44.07 26.59
CA ASP A 96 52.57 45.33 25.87
C ASP A 96 52.78 45.06 24.37
N ASP A 97 52.10 45.83 23.51
CA ASP A 97 52.29 45.78 22.06
C ASP A 97 53.73 46.14 21.66
N LYS A 98 54.51 46.79 22.54
CA LYS A 98 55.95 47.03 22.33
C LYS A 98 56.80 45.76 22.42
N GLU A 99 56.29 44.66 22.97
CA GLU A 99 57.00 43.37 23.04
C GLU A 99 57.07 42.65 21.69
N VAL A 100 56.23 43.05 20.72
CA VAL A 100 56.25 42.54 19.35
C VAL A 100 57.00 43.53 18.47
N ILE A 101 58.20 43.12 18.06
CA ILE A 101 59.12 43.96 17.30
C ILE A 101 59.19 43.44 15.87
N PHE A 102 58.97 44.34 14.92
CA PHE A 102 59.12 44.12 13.50
C PHE A 102 60.47 44.67 13.04
N LYS A 103 61.27 43.84 12.39
CA LYS A 103 62.56 44.22 11.81
C LYS A 103 62.53 43.97 10.31
N LEU A 104 62.90 44.96 9.52
CA LEU A 104 63.13 44.80 8.09
C LEU A 104 64.44 44.06 7.88
N ASP A 105 64.38 42.88 7.25
CA ASP A 105 65.57 42.11 6.88
C ASP A 105 66.11 42.60 5.54
N ASP A 106 65.21 42.66 4.54
CA ASP A 106 65.45 43.28 3.25
C ASP A 106 64.47 44.44 3.08
N GLY A 107 65.00 45.66 3.05
CA GLY A 107 64.23 46.86 2.76
C GLY A 107 63.70 46.88 1.32
N PRO A 108 62.66 47.69 1.05
CA PRO A 108 62.14 47.86 -0.29
C PRO A 108 63.19 48.43 -1.27
N LYS A 109 63.14 48.00 -2.53
CA LYS A 109 64.09 48.45 -3.57
C LYS A 109 63.65 49.75 -4.24
N HIS A 110 62.35 49.98 -4.31
CA HIS A 110 61.74 51.10 -5.02
C HIS A 110 60.96 52.03 -4.07
N GLY A 111 61.27 51.97 -2.78
CA GLY A 111 60.69 52.85 -1.78
C GLY A 111 61.42 52.73 -0.45
N SER A 112 60.84 53.32 0.60
CA SER A 112 61.37 53.24 1.96
C SER A 112 60.23 53.34 2.97
N LEU A 113 60.40 52.69 4.12
CA LEU A 113 59.48 52.85 5.25
C LEU A 113 59.95 53.99 6.14
N TYR A 114 59.01 54.84 6.55
CA TYR A 114 59.24 56.03 7.36
C TYR A 114 58.40 56.01 8.64
N ARG A 115 58.99 56.57 9.71
CA ARG A 115 58.31 56.96 10.94
C ARG A 115 58.69 58.42 11.22
N ASN A 116 57.72 59.32 11.24
CA ASN A 116 57.94 60.77 11.40
C ASN A 116 59.08 61.30 10.50
N GLU A 117 58.99 61.10 9.18
CA GLU A 117 59.97 61.54 8.17
C GLU A 117 61.39 60.93 8.25
N THR A 118 61.62 59.98 9.17
CA THR A 118 62.89 59.24 9.26
C THR A 118 62.73 57.81 8.79
N THR A 119 63.69 57.29 8.02
CA THR A 119 63.65 55.91 7.56
C THR A 119 63.77 54.94 8.73
N VAL A 120 62.93 53.91 8.74
CA VAL A 120 62.82 52.98 9.85
C VAL A 120 63.10 51.56 9.40
N VAL A 121 63.99 50.87 10.12
CA VAL A 121 64.31 49.44 9.91
C VAL A 121 63.76 48.55 11.01
N THR A 122 63.28 49.14 12.12
CA THR A 122 62.70 48.41 13.25
C THR A 122 61.60 49.23 13.89
N PHE A 123 60.43 48.63 14.09
CA PHE A 123 59.26 49.26 14.70
C PHE A 123 58.44 48.23 15.49
N THR A 124 57.44 48.67 16.24
CA THR A 124 56.65 47.81 17.13
C THR A 124 55.21 47.62 16.65
N GLN A 125 54.49 46.63 17.23
CA GLN A 125 53.05 46.46 16.97
C GLN A 125 52.25 47.71 17.37
N ALA A 126 52.68 48.43 18.41
CA ALA A 126 52.07 49.68 18.82
C ALA A 126 52.17 50.75 17.71
N ASP A 127 53.29 50.79 16.97
CA ASP A 127 53.50 51.74 15.87
C ASP A 127 52.58 51.46 14.68
N LEU A 128 52.36 50.17 14.34
CA LEU A 128 51.40 49.78 13.29
C LEU A 128 49.95 50.07 13.70
N LYS A 129 49.58 49.82 14.96
CA LYS A 129 48.23 50.11 15.48
C LYS A 129 47.94 51.61 15.49
N ALA A 130 48.94 52.43 15.80
CA ALA A 130 48.83 53.88 15.78
C ALA A 130 48.97 54.49 14.36
N GLY A 131 49.23 53.67 13.32
CA GLY A 131 49.37 54.13 11.94
C GLY A 131 50.59 55.05 11.71
N LEU A 132 51.65 54.87 12.50
CA LEU A 132 52.83 55.74 12.48
C LEU A 132 53.85 55.36 11.41
N ILE A 133 53.70 54.19 10.81
CA ILE A 133 54.60 53.68 9.78
C ILE A 133 54.00 53.95 8.41
N ARG A 134 54.79 54.51 7.50
CA ARG A 134 54.40 54.78 6.11
C ARG A 134 55.40 54.19 5.14
N TYR A 135 54.92 53.55 4.08
CA TYR A 135 55.76 53.25 2.92
C TYR A 135 55.67 54.42 1.94
N GLN A 136 56.80 54.88 1.40
CA GLN A 136 56.84 55.88 0.34
C GLN A 136 57.59 55.35 -0.88
N HIS A 137 56.96 55.44 -2.05
CA HIS A 137 57.55 55.03 -3.31
C HIS A 137 58.52 56.11 -3.82
N ASN A 138 59.67 55.72 -4.36
CA ASN A 138 60.75 56.63 -4.79
C ASN A 138 60.56 57.23 -6.20
N ASP A 139 59.33 57.22 -6.71
CA ASP A 139 58.95 57.67 -8.07
C ASP A 139 59.68 56.95 -9.23
N SER A 140 60.31 55.80 -8.98
CA SER A 140 60.96 55.03 -10.05
C SER A 140 59.94 54.45 -11.06
N LYS A 141 60.43 53.94 -12.19
CA LYS A 141 59.57 53.33 -13.23
C LYS A 141 58.98 51.97 -12.87
N TYR A 142 59.31 51.41 -11.70
CA TYR A 142 58.92 50.07 -11.33
C TYR A 142 57.58 50.11 -10.60
N LEU A 143 56.61 49.33 -11.09
CA LEU A 143 55.24 49.30 -10.55
C LEU A 143 55.04 48.23 -9.45
N THR A 144 56.10 47.54 -9.07
CA THR A 144 56.10 46.54 -8.02
C THR A 144 57.34 46.70 -7.14
N ASP A 145 57.14 46.53 -5.85
CA ASP A 145 58.20 46.51 -4.84
C ASP A 145 57.83 45.48 -3.77
N TYR A 146 58.76 45.13 -2.90
CA TYR A 146 58.48 44.26 -1.76
C TYR A 146 59.54 44.45 -0.70
N PHE A 147 59.21 44.07 0.53
CA PHE A 147 60.18 44.00 1.62
C PHE A 147 59.94 42.77 2.48
N ASN A 148 61.01 42.25 3.09
CA ASN A 148 60.94 41.13 4.01
C ASN A 148 61.01 41.65 5.44
N ILE A 149 60.10 41.17 6.28
CA ILE A 149 59.99 41.57 7.67
C ILE A 149 60.06 40.35 8.58
N THR A 150 60.94 40.42 9.58
CA THR A 150 61.02 39.46 10.68
C THR A 150 60.33 40.04 11.90
N VAL A 151 59.29 39.35 12.35
CA VAL A 151 58.54 39.65 13.56
C VAL A 151 59.09 38.83 14.70
N LYS A 152 59.51 39.49 15.78
CA LYS A 152 60.04 38.86 16.99
C LYS A 152 59.09 39.13 18.16
N ALA A 153 58.65 38.06 18.82
CA ALA A 153 57.87 38.11 20.05
C ALA A 153 58.48 37.12 21.05
N LYS A 154 59.06 37.64 22.15
CA LYS A 154 59.83 36.86 23.13
C LYS A 154 60.91 35.97 22.47
N SER A 155 60.80 34.65 22.57
CA SER A 155 61.73 33.67 22.00
C SER A 155 61.40 33.24 20.57
N LEU A 156 60.24 33.62 20.02
CA LEU A 156 59.83 33.25 18.66
C LEU A 156 60.14 34.36 17.65
N GLN A 157 60.46 33.94 16.43
CA GLN A 157 60.66 34.81 15.27
C GLN A 157 59.92 34.24 14.06
N LEU A 158 59.38 35.13 13.21
CA LEU A 158 58.64 34.81 12.00
C LEU A 158 59.03 35.78 10.89
N THR A 159 59.54 35.26 9.78
CA THR A 159 59.85 36.08 8.59
C THR A 159 58.73 35.99 7.57
N SER A 160 58.38 37.11 6.95
CA SER A 160 57.35 37.20 5.92
C SER A 160 57.66 38.29 4.91
N ARG A 161 57.20 38.11 3.67
CA ARG A 161 57.29 39.13 2.62
C ARG A 161 56.01 39.96 2.56
N VAL A 162 56.15 41.27 2.49
CA VAL A 162 55.06 42.21 2.21
C VAL A 162 55.27 42.75 0.80
N ASN A 163 54.29 42.52 -0.08
CA ASN A 163 54.33 43.01 -1.45
C ASN A 163 53.74 44.42 -1.51
N VAL A 164 54.33 45.27 -2.36
CA VAL A 164 53.85 46.61 -2.65
C VAL A 164 53.53 46.68 -4.15
N LYS A 165 52.28 46.99 -4.47
CA LYS A 165 51.85 47.32 -5.83
C LYS A 165 51.77 48.84 -5.96
N VAL A 166 52.36 49.35 -7.04
CA VAL A 166 52.39 50.77 -7.34
C VAL A 166 51.55 51.02 -8.58
N TYR A 167 50.59 51.93 -8.50
CA TYR A 167 49.70 52.26 -9.61
C TYR A 167 49.98 53.66 -10.17
N LEU A 168 49.68 53.86 -11.46
CA LEU A 168 49.78 55.15 -12.15
C LEU A 168 48.53 55.99 -11.86
N GLU A 169 48.65 57.31 -11.92
CA GLU A 169 47.50 58.21 -11.72
C GLU A 169 46.34 57.90 -12.69
N SER A 170 46.66 57.50 -13.92
CA SER A 170 45.67 57.09 -14.92
C SER A 170 44.88 55.84 -14.52
N HIS A 171 45.42 54.93 -13.70
CA HIS A 171 44.70 53.75 -13.20
C HIS A 171 43.51 54.08 -12.27
N GLN A 172 43.40 55.34 -11.82
CA GLN A 172 42.21 55.82 -11.12
C GLN A 172 40.99 55.97 -12.04
N ARG A 173 41.16 55.91 -13.36
CA ARG A 173 40.05 55.84 -14.29
C ARG A 173 39.50 54.41 -14.30
N PRO A 174 38.17 54.22 -14.24
CA PRO A 174 37.58 52.89 -14.33
C PRO A 174 37.91 52.27 -15.69
N PRO A 175 38.12 50.94 -15.76
CA PRO A 175 38.11 50.21 -17.02
C PRO A 175 36.82 50.49 -17.84
N ILE A 176 36.87 50.26 -19.15
CA ILE A 176 35.74 50.52 -20.06
C ILE A 176 35.30 49.20 -20.69
N VAL A 177 34.01 48.89 -20.61
CA VAL A 177 33.40 47.74 -21.29
C VAL A 177 33.22 48.09 -22.78
N GLN A 178 33.91 47.37 -23.66
CA GLN A 178 33.79 47.51 -25.11
C GLN A 178 32.69 46.59 -25.66
N HIS A 179 32.68 45.33 -25.21
CA HIS A 179 31.76 44.29 -25.68
C HIS A 179 31.14 43.51 -24.51
N HIS A 180 29.85 43.16 -24.63
CA HIS A 180 29.12 42.31 -23.68
C HIS A 180 27.91 41.63 -24.36
N ASP A 181 28.20 41.00 -25.49
CA ASP A 181 27.19 40.44 -26.39
C ASP A 181 26.57 39.14 -25.86
N THR A 182 25.41 38.78 -26.41
CA THR A 182 24.73 37.53 -26.06
C THR A 182 25.55 36.32 -26.54
N LEU A 183 25.76 35.36 -25.63
CA LEU A 183 26.43 34.10 -25.91
C LEU A 183 25.41 33.08 -26.42
N LEU A 184 25.61 32.58 -27.64
CA LEU A 184 24.76 31.53 -28.22
C LEU A 184 25.35 30.15 -27.91
N VAL A 185 24.53 29.26 -27.33
CA VAL A 185 24.99 27.97 -26.80
C VAL A 185 24.02 26.87 -27.20
N GLU A 186 24.52 25.77 -27.75
CA GLU A 186 23.70 24.57 -27.90
C GLU A 186 23.62 23.82 -26.56
N GLU A 187 22.41 23.39 -26.20
CA GLU A 187 22.17 22.61 -24.98
C GLU A 187 23.11 21.40 -24.87
N GLY A 188 23.73 21.24 -23.69
CA GLY A 188 24.73 20.21 -23.41
C GLY A 188 26.11 20.43 -24.02
N LYS A 189 26.34 21.50 -24.79
CA LYS A 189 27.66 21.85 -25.36
C LYS A 189 28.29 23.06 -24.66
N PRO A 190 29.63 23.12 -24.60
CA PRO A 190 30.34 24.31 -24.14
C PRO A 190 30.34 25.41 -25.22
N ALA A 191 30.30 26.66 -24.79
CA ALA A 191 30.49 27.83 -25.64
C ALA A 191 31.64 28.71 -25.14
N LYS A 192 32.51 29.11 -26.07
CA LYS A 192 33.68 29.94 -25.81
C LYS A 192 33.29 31.40 -25.60
N ILE A 193 33.88 32.04 -24.60
CA ILE A 193 33.78 33.49 -24.37
C ILE A 193 35.10 34.08 -24.83
N ASP A 194 35.07 34.77 -25.97
CA ASP A 194 36.21 35.49 -26.55
C ASP A 194 35.97 37.01 -26.52
N GLU A 195 36.96 37.77 -26.98
CA GLU A 195 36.94 39.24 -26.99
C GLU A 195 35.74 39.83 -27.76
N THR A 196 35.19 39.11 -28.74
CA THR A 196 33.99 39.56 -29.47
C THR A 196 32.73 39.48 -28.61
N LYS A 197 32.75 38.62 -27.57
CA LYS A 197 31.62 38.45 -26.64
C LYS A 197 31.76 39.30 -25.40
N LEU A 198 32.98 39.42 -24.86
CA LEU A 198 33.24 40.18 -23.65
C LEU A 198 34.64 40.82 -23.72
N GLU A 199 34.68 42.14 -23.70
CA GLU A 199 35.93 42.89 -23.69
C GLU A 199 35.83 44.09 -22.76
N VAL A 200 36.81 44.19 -21.86
CA VAL A 200 37.04 45.33 -20.98
C VAL A 200 38.49 45.80 -21.16
N THR A 201 38.67 47.08 -21.45
CA THR A 201 39.99 47.67 -21.72
C THR A 201 40.27 48.88 -20.84
N HIS A 202 41.54 49.22 -20.68
CA HIS A 202 42.00 50.44 -20.02
C HIS A 202 43.34 50.86 -20.66
N GLU A 203 43.55 52.16 -20.85
CA GLU A 203 44.66 52.73 -21.64
C GLU A 203 46.06 52.27 -21.16
N ASP A 204 46.26 52.22 -19.84
CA ASP A 204 47.56 51.91 -19.20
C ASP A 204 47.59 50.57 -18.44
N ASN A 205 46.64 49.66 -18.70
CA ASN A 205 46.67 48.31 -18.11
C ASN A 205 46.87 47.24 -19.18
N LEU A 206 47.65 46.22 -18.84
CA LEU A 206 47.74 45.01 -19.66
C LEU A 206 46.45 44.18 -19.51
N PRO A 207 46.05 43.39 -20.53
CA PRO A 207 44.89 42.49 -20.40
C PRO A 207 45.02 41.47 -19.25
N SER A 208 46.23 41.14 -18.82
CA SER A 208 46.48 40.28 -17.66
C SER A 208 46.25 40.96 -16.31
N GLU A 209 46.18 42.30 -16.28
CA GLU A 209 45.95 43.11 -15.08
C GLU A 209 44.46 43.39 -14.84
N ILE A 210 43.62 43.28 -15.88
CA ILE A 210 42.17 43.41 -15.76
C ILE A 210 41.60 42.06 -15.34
N VAL A 211 41.05 42.01 -14.12
CA VAL A 211 40.50 40.80 -13.51
C VAL A 211 38.98 40.89 -13.43
N PHE A 212 38.31 39.88 -13.96
CA PHE A 212 36.88 39.67 -13.78
C PHE A 212 36.62 38.84 -12.53
N THR A 213 35.57 39.21 -11.79
CA THR A 213 35.01 38.44 -10.68
C THR A 213 33.54 38.16 -10.95
N VAL A 214 33.14 36.89 -10.84
CA VAL A 214 31.75 36.47 -10.98
C VAL A 214 30.98 36.87 -9.73
N LYS A 215 30.10 37.87 -9.86
CA LYS A 215 29.24 38.36 -8.77
C LYS A 215 27.98 37.52 -8.62
N VAL A 216 27.36 37.18 -9.75
CA VAL A 216 26.20 36.29 -9.82
C VAL A 216 26.51 35.20 -10.82
N ALA A 217 26.61 33.96 -10.33
CA ALA A 217 26.85 32.78 -11.16
C ALA A 217 25.65 32.49 -12.08
N PRO A 218 25.89 31.85 -13.25
CA PRO A 218 24.81 31.34 -14.09
C PRO A 218 23.92 30.34 -13.34
N SER A 219 22.62 30.32 -13.66
CA SER A 219 21.63 29.48 -12.99
C SER A 219 21.54 28.06 -13.57
N TYR A 220 21.86 27.89 -14.84
CA TYR A 220 21.64 26.66 -15.63
C TYR A 220 22.93 26.13 -16.28
N GLY A 221 24.06 26.73 -15.93
CA GLY A 221 25.38 26.32 -16.38
C GLY A 221 26.47 26.73 -15.39
N PHE A 222 27.72 26.67 -15.83
CA PHE A 222 28.87 27.14 -15.06
C PHE A 222 30.00 27.62 -15.98
N LEU A 223 30.91 28.43 -15.43
CA LEU A 223 32.11 28.87 -16.14
C LEU A 223 33.30 27.96 -15.81
N ARG A 224 34.07 27.62 -16.84
CA ARG A 224 35.34 26.90 -16.73
C ARG A 224 36.44 27.64 -17.50
N ARG A 225 37.68 27.44 -17.07
CA ARG A 225 38.87 28.04 -17.68
C ARG A 225 39.86 26.96 -18.11
N PHE A 226 40.39 27.06 -19.31
CA PHE A 226 41.52 26.26 -19.76
C PHE A 226 42.82 26.78 -19.14
N VAL A 227 43.60 25.90 -18.53
CA VAL A 227 44.91 26.23 -17.97
C VAL A 227 45.97 25.54 -18.82
N GLU A 228 46.72 26.33 -19.59
CA GLU A 228 47.73 25.83 -20.52
C GLU A 228 48.79 24.97 -19.83
N ALA A 229 49.28 25.39 -18.66
CA ALA A 229 50.30 24.66 -17.90
C ALA A 229 49.87 23.25 -17.45
N GLU A 230 48.56 23.01 -17.33
CA GLU A 230 47.99 21.73 -16.90
C GLU A 230 47.26 21.00 -18.05
N GLU A 231 47.25 21.58 -19.26
CA GLU A 231 46.53 21.13 -20.46
C GLU A 231 45.07 20.70 -20.21
N ARG A 232 44.40 21.33 -19.24
CA ARG A 232 43.05 20.93 -18.82
C ARG A 232 42.17 22.11 -18.46
N TYR A 233 40.85 21.87 -18.50
CA TYR A 233 39.88 22.80 -17.95
C TYR A 233 39.77 22.64 -16.43
N ILE A 234 39.82 23.77 -15.73
CA ILE A 234 39.47 23.91 -14.33
C ILE A 234 38.09 24.58 -14.21
N GLY A 235 37.33 24.21 -13.18
CA GLY A 235 35.94 24.63 -13.01
C GLY A 235 34.97 23.48 -13.23
N THR A 236 34.18 23.17 -12.21
CA THR A 236 33.07 22.21 -12.26
C THR A 236 31.77 22.88 -11.82
N LYS A 237 30.64 22.17 -11.92
CA LYS A 237 29.35 22.66 -11.38
C LYS A 237 29.44 22.98 -9.89
N GLN A 238 30.18 22.20 -9.10
CA GLN A 238 30.33 22.41 -7.65
C GLN A 238 31.42 23.43 -7.29
N SER A 239 32.40 23.62 -8.17
CA SER A 239 33.51 24.55 -7.97
C SER A 239 33.79 25.31 -9.27
N PRO A 240 32.92 26.27 -9.65
CA PRO A 240 33.08 27.03 -10.89
C PRO A 240 34.24 28.02 -10.78
N VAL A 241 34.73 28.46 -11.94
CA VAL A 241 35.72 29.54 -11.98
C VAL A 241 35.04 30.86 -11.64
N ASN A 242 35.45 31.47 -10.53
CA ASN A 242 34.89 32.73 -10.05
C ASN A 242 35.73 33.96 -10.43
N THR A 243 36.98 33.76 -10.88
CA THR A 243 37.88 34.85 -11.26
C THR A 243 38.74 34.48 -12.47
N PHE A 244 38.91 35.40 -13.42
CA PHE A 244 39.74 35.23 -14.62
C PHE A 244 40.16 36.60 -15.16
N THR A 245 41.11 36.64 -16.09
CA THR A 245 41.64 37.91 -16.64
C THR A 245 41.06 38.24 -18.02
N GLN A 246 41.20 39.49 -18.48
CA GLN A 246 40.91 39.83 -19.87
C GLN A 246 41.81 39.03 -20.83
N ASN A 247 43.07 38.74 -20.45
CA ASN A 247 43.93 37.87 -21.23
C ASN A 247 43.35 36.44 -21.38
N ASP A 248 42.71 35.89 -20.33
CA ASP A 248 42.05 34.58 -20.42
C ASP A 248 40.89 34.57 -21.44
N ILE A 249 40.17 35.68 -21.57
CA ILE A 249 39.11 35.86 -22.58
C ILE A 249 39.73 36.01 -23.98
N ASN A 250 40.74 36.85 -24.15
CA ASN A 250 41.38 37.09 -25.46
C ASN A 250 42.03 35.82 -26.01
N SER A 251 42.70 35.04 -25.15
CA SER A 251 43.20 33.69 -25.50
C SER A 251 42.08 32.68 -25.69
N GLY A 252 40.88 32.99 -25.21
CA GLY A 252 39.71 32.16 -25.42
C GLY A 252 39.64 30.95 -24.50
N ASN A 253 40.28 31.06 -23.34
CA ASN A 253 40.38 30.00 -22.36
C ASN A 253 39.12 29.88 -21.52
N ILE A 254 38.21 30.87 -21.55
CA ILE A 254 36.96 30.86 -20.79
C ILE A 254 35.83 30.24 -21.61
N GLN A 255 35.08 29.34 -20.97
CA GLN A 255 33.90 28.72 -21.55
C GLN A 255 32.74 28.71 -20.55
N TYR A 256 31.54 28.92 -21.08
CA TYR A 256 30.29 28.59 -20.41
C TYR A 256 29.87 27.18 -20.80
N VAL A 257 29.46 26.37 -19.82
CA VAL A 257 28.95 25.02 -20.03
C VAL A 257 27.50 24.96 -19.56
N GLN A 258 26.59 24.67 -20.48
CA GLN A 258 25.17 24.48 -20.21
C GLN A 258 24.95 23.06 -19.64
N VAL A 259 24.18 22.93 -18.55
CA VAL A 259 23.99 21.64 -17.86
C VAL A 259 22.52 21.27 -17.68
N GLU A 260 21.65 22.23 -17.40
CA GLU A 260 20.25 21.93 -17.03
C GLU A 260 19.34 21.79 -18.27
N PRO A 261 18.70 20.64 -18.52
CA PRO A 261 17.97 20.44 -19.76
C PRO A 261 16.72 21.34 -19.89
N ASN A 262 16.26 21.53 -21.13
CA ASN A 262 15.04 22.29 -21.48
C ASN A 262 15.03 23.75 -21.02
N LYS A 263 16.20 24.38 -20.92
CA LYS A 263 16.33 25.83 -20.62
C LYS A 263 16.56 26.60 -21.91
N VAL A 264 15.94 27.78 -22.01
CA VAL A 264 15.98 28.62 -23.21
C VAL A 264 16.94 29.79 -23.09
N ASN A 265 17.24 30.22 -21.87
CA ASN A 265 18.20 31.29 -21.60
C ASN A 265 18.84 31.11 -20.22
N ASP A 266 19.99 31.75 -20.02
CA ASP A 266 20.66 31.91 -18.74
C ASP A 266 21.33 33.28 -18.66
N THR A 267 21.74 33.71 -17.47
CA THR A 267 22.42 34.99 -17.27
C THR A 267 23.43 34.89 -16.13
N PHE A 268 24.53 35.62 -16.25
CA PHE A 268 25.49 35.80 -15.17
C PHE A 268 26.00 37.25 -15.13
N ILE A 269 26.46 37.69 -13.96
CA ILE A 269 26.90 39.07 -13.73
C ILE A 269 28.34 39.05 -13.25
N LEU A 270 29.17 39.89 -13.88
CA LEU A 270 30.58 40.05 -13.60
C LEU A 270 30.87 41.48 -13.10
N ASP A 271 31.89 41.62 -12.27
CA ASP A 271 32.58 42.88 -12.00
C ASP A 271 34.00 42.77 -12.57
N ALA A 272 34.56 43.84 -13.13
CA ALA A 272 35.91 43.89 -13.68
C ALA A 272 36.75 44.96 -12.97
N THR A 273 37.98 44.64 -12.58
CA THR A 273 38.86 45.54 -11.84
C THR A 273 40.24 45.62 -12.47
N ASN A 274 40.86 46.81 -12.46
CA ASN A 274 42.30 46.95 -12.74
C ASN A 274 43.16 46.92 -11.46
N GLY A 275 42.54 46.60 -10.31
CA GLY A 275 43.19 46.60 -9.00
C GLY A 275 43.20 47.94 -8.28
N VAL A 276 42.69 49.01 -8.91
CA VAL A 276 42.51 50.35 -8.30
C VAL A 276 41.04 50.76 -8.33
N THR A 277 40.38 50.58 -9.47
CA THR A 277 38.97 50.90 -9.68
C THR A 277 38.23 49.75 -10.33
N ASP A 278 36.92 49.71 -10.09
CA ASP A 278 36.05 48.62 -10.50
C ASP A 278 34.96 49.12 -11.46
N VAL A 279 34.66 48.29 -12.45
CA VAL A 279 33.42 48.36 -13.24
C VAL A 279 32.52 47.26 -12.74
N THR A 280 31.31 47.62 -12.31
CA THR A 280 30.39 46.64 -11.71
C THR A 280 29.18 46.36 -12.59
N ASN A 281 28.57 45.20 -12.36
CA ASN A 281 27.31 44.75 -12.96
C ASN A 281 27.34 44.56 -14.48
N ILE A 282 28.45 44.03 -15.01
CA ILE A 282 28.54 43.60 -16.41
C ILE A 282 27.67 42.35 -16.58
N LYS A 283 26.50 42.52 -17.19
CA LYS A 283 25.52 41.44 -17.36
C LYS A 283 25.71 40.73 -18.69
N MET A 284 25.99 39.43 -18.61
CA MET A 284 26.07 38.53 -19.77
C MET A 284 24.77 37.77 -19.94
N PHE A 285 24.26 37.74 -21.17
CA PHE A 285 23.10 36.94 -21.56
C PHE A 285 23.55 35.69 -22.30
N VAL A 286 22.93 34.56 -21.99
CA VAL A 286 23.15 33.29 -22.66
C VAL A 286 21.84 32.86 -23.31
N ASP A 287 21.88 32.66 -24.63
CA ASP A 287 20.77 32.15 -25.44
C ASP A 287 21.01 30.67 -25.74
N ILE A 288 20.11 29.80 -25.28
CA ILE A 288 20.29 28.36 -25.34
C ILE A 288 19.43 27.79 -26.48
N ILE A 289 20.08 27.16 -27.45
CA ILE A 289 19.45 26.40 -28.53
C ILE A 289 19.17 24.99 -28.01
N PRO A 290 17.91 24.55 -27.91
CA PRO A 290 17.57 23.22 -27.43
C PRO A 290 18.22 22.11 -28.24
N LEU A 291 18.54 21.00 -27.58
CA LEU A 291 19.11 19.82 -28.24
C LEU A 291 18.12 19.22 -29.26
N LEU A 292 16.87 19.08 -28.86
CA LEU A 292 15.76 18.51 -29.64
C LEU A 292 14.81 19.60 -30.13
N ILE A 293 14.06 19.32 -31.20
CA ILE A 293 12.95 20.20 -31.64
C ILE A 293 11.83 20.09 -30.60
N PRO A 294 11.42 21.18 -29.92
CA PRO A 294 10.41 21.11 -28.87
C PRO A 294 9.01 21.07 -29.47
N LEU A 295 8.59 19.86 -29.84
CA LEU A 295 7.24 19.55 -30.34
C LEU A 295 6.27 19.36 -29.17
N GLN A 296 5.21 20.16 -29.16
CA GLN A 296 4.05 20.01 -28.28
C GLN A 296 2.86 19.55 -29.12
N VAL A 297 2.05 18.65 -28.56
CA VAL A 297 0.81 18.24 -29.21
C VAL A 297 -0.39 18.38 -28.29
N SER A 298 -1.56 18.55 -28.91
CA SER A 298 -2.85 18.59 -28.24
C SER A 298 -3.73 17.44 -28.72
N ASN A 299 -4.64 16.98 -27.88
CA ASN A 299 -5.63 15.97 -28.25
C ASN A 299 -6.70 16.58 -29.16
N ILE A 300 -7.30 15.74 -30.00
CA ILE A 300 -8.39 16.14 -30.91
C ILE A 300 -9.66 15.35 -30.60
N THR A 301 -10.81 15.96 -30.88
CA THR A 301 -12.13 15.34 -30.77
C THR A 301 -12.88 15.54 -32.07
N LEU A 302 -13.52 14.47 -32.57
CA LEU A 302 -14.37 14.49 -33.75
C LEU A 302 -15.49 13.46 -33.63
N ASN A 303 -16.49 13.58 -34.48
CA ASN A 303 -17.52 12.56 -34.63
C ASN A 303 -16.96 11.39 -35.44
N GLU A 304 -17.53 10.21 -35.24
CA GLU A 304 -17.30 9.04 -36.08
C GLU A 304 -17.46 9.34 -37.58
N GLY A 305 -16.57 8.76 -38.38
CA GLY A 305 -16.49 8.95 -39.84
C GLY A 305 -16.13 10.36 -40.28
N ALA A 306 -15.95 11.32 -39.37
CA ALA A 306 -15.60 12.69 -39.69
C ALA A 306 -14.09 12.86 -39.94
N ALA A 307 -13.74 14.03 -40.48
CA ALA A 307 -12.36 14.45 -40.68
C ALA A 307 -12.04 15.68 -39.82
N LYS A 308 -10.84 15.73 -39.25
CA LYS A 308 -10.36 16.87 -38.45
C LYS A 308 -8.99 17.34 -38.92
N ALA A 309 -8.89 18.64 -39.21
CA ALA A 309 -7.63 19.27 -39.61
C ALA A 309 -6.60 19.22 -38.46
N LEU A 310 -5.38 18.81 -38.78
CA LEU A 310 -4.23 18.92 -37.88
C LEU A 310 -3.62 20.31 -38.07
N THR A 311 -3.96 21.24 -37.17
CA THR A 311 -3.52 22.64 -37.21
C THR A 311 -2.32 22.90 -36.29
N GLN A 312 -1.82 24.14 -36.26
CA GLN A 312 -0.76 24.55 -35.33
C GLN A 312 -1.15 24.49 -33.84
N ASP A 313 -2.46 24.42 -33.53
CA ASP A 313 -2.93 24.19 -32.16
C ASP A 313 -2.77 22.72 -31.74
N VAL A 314 -2.84 21.82 -32.73
CA VAL A 314 -2.64 20.38 -32.54
C VAL A 314 -1.17 20.02 -32.55
N LEU A 315 -0.38 20.58 -33.47
CA LEU A 315 1.06 20.30 -33.62
C LEU A 315 1.87 21.60 -33.53
N LYS A 316 2.45 21.88 -32.37
CA LYS A 316 3.05 23.19 -32.06
C LYS A 316 4.54 23.09 -31.76
N VAL A 317 5.34 23.96 -32.38
CA VAL A 317 6.76 24.18 -32.02
C VAL A 317 6.96 25.65 -31.68
N THR A 318 7.20 25.95 -30.40
CA THR A 318 7.17 27.32 -29.85
C THR A 318 8.52 28.00 -29.74
N ASN A 319 9.63 27.26 -29.89
CA ASN A 319 10.95 27.83 -29.69
C ASN A 319 11.42 28.67 -30.89
N ARG A 320 11.89 29.89 -30.61
CA ARG A 320 12.31 30.89 -31.61
C ARG A 320 13.40 30.41 -32.57
N HIS A 321 14.30 29.54 -32.12
CA HIS A 321 15.41 29.02 -32.93
C HIS A 321 14.91 28.09 -34.05
N PHE A 322 13.69 27.60 -33.93
CA PHE A 322 13.01 26.78 -34.93
C PHE A 322 11.84 27.53 -35.59
N SER A 323 11.65 28.82 -35.28
CA SER A 323 10.63 29.64 -35.93
C SER A 323 11.06 29.93 -37.38
N GLY A 324 10.20 29.60 -38.34
CA GLY A 324 10.50 29.74 -39.78
C GLY A 324 11.16 28.54 -40.46
N ILE A 325 11.57 27.52 -39.70
CA ILE A 325 12.11 26.26 -40.26
C ILE A 325 10.95 25.35 -40.66
N ASN A 326 10.97 24.87 -41.90
CA ASN A 326 9.98 23.94 -42.45
C ASN A 326 10.47 22.49 -42.30
N PHE A 327 10.34 21.95 -41.10
CA PHE A 327 10.67 20.55 -40.81
C PHE A 327 9.55 19.58 -41.22
N PHE A 328 9.88 18.29 -41.26
CA PHE A 328 8.96 17.21 -41.58
C PHE A 328 8.40 16.59 -40.29
N TYR A 329 7.09 16.34 -40.27
CA TYR A 329 6.45 15.46 -39.32
C TYR A 329 6.43 14.05 -39.92
N ASN A 330 7.02 13.09 -39.21
CA ASN A 330 7.02 11.69 -39.60
C ASN A 330 6.23 10.88 -38.57
N LEU A 331 5.23 10.14 -39.04
CA LEU A 331 4.49 9.18 -38.21
C LEU A 331 5.38 7.98 -37.91
N THR A 332 5.66 7.76 -36.63
CA THR A 332 6.37 6.58 -36.15
C THR A 332 5.40 5.44 -35.83
N GLN A 333 4.18 5.79 -35.41
CA GLN A 333 3.07 4.86 -35.23
C GLN A 333 1.82 5.47 -35.88
N PRO A 334 1.27 4.87 -36.95
CA PRO A 334 0.04 5.35 -37.58
C PRO A 334 -1.18 5.09 -36.69
N PRO A 335 -2.30 5.81 -36.92
CA PRO A 335 -3.58 5.49 -36.29
C PRO A 335 -4.09 4.09 -36.62
N GLN A 336 -4.87 3.50 -35.71
CA GLN A 336 -5.44 2.16 -35.87
C GLN A 336 -6.86 2.18 -36.48
N HIS A 337 -7.63 3.23 -36.20
CA HIS A 337 -9.05 3.36 -36.56
C HIS A 337 -9.30 4.58 -37.45
N GLY A 338 -8.36 4.81 -38.38
CA GLY A 338 -8.37 5.95 -39.27
C GLY A 338 -7.05 6.11 -40.01
N HIS A 339 -6.90 7.22 -40.71
CA HIS A 339 -5.66 7.56 -41.40
C HIS A 339 -5.44 9.07 -41.43
N ILE A 340 -4.19 9.47 -41.65
CA ILE A 340 -3.85 10.86 -41.94
C ILE A 340 -3.79 11.02 -43.45
N GLU A 341 -4.41 12.06 -43.99
CA GLU A 341 -4.42 12.36 -45.42
C GLU A 341 -4.11 13.82 -45.71
N HIS A 342 -3.84 14.08 -46.98
CA HIS A 342 -3.70 15.41 -47.52
C HIS A 342 -5.02 15.81 -48.20
N SER A 343 -5.56 16.99 -47.89
CA SER A 343 -6.81 17.55 -48.47
C SER A 343 -6.92 17.48 -50.00
N ARG A 344 -5.79 17.61 -50.72
CA ARG A 344 -5.73 17.48 -52.19
C ARG A 344 -5.77 16.03 -52.72
N HIS A 345 -5.56 15.04 -51.88
CA HIS A 345 -5.60 13.62 -52.23
C HIS A 345 -6.42 12.83 -51.17
N PRO A 346 -7.75 13.04 -51.10
CA PRO A 346 -8.60 12.35 -50.13
C PRO A 346 -8.52 10.83 -50.30
N GLY A 347 -8.57 10.10 -49.18
CA GLY A 347 -8.51 8.63 -49.13
C GLY A 347 -7.10 8.03 -49.27
N VAL A 348 -6.06 8.85 -49.47
CA VAL A 348 -4.67 8.37 -49.54
C VAL A 348 -3.96 8.63 -48.22
N ALA A 349 -3.67 7.54 -47.49
CA ALA A 349 -2.92 7.61 -46.25
C ALA A 349 -1.49 8.10 -46.47
N ILE A 350 -1.08 9.09 -45.68
CA ILE A 350 0.28 9.65 -45.68
C ILE A 350 0.94 9.43 -44.31
N THR A 351 2.24 9.16 -44.33
CA THR A 351 3.05 8.99 -43.10
C THR A 351 4.00 10.14 -42.85
N THR A 352 4.13 11.06 -43.81
CA THR A 352 5.05 12.20 -43.73
C THR A 352 4.38 13.44 -44.31
N PHE A 353 4.54 14.57 -43.62
CA PHE A 353 4.03 15.87 -44.05
C PHE A 353 4.88 17.00 -43.47
N THR A 354 4.75 18.20 -44.00
CA THR A 354 5.60 19.36 -43.63
C THR A 354 4.87 20.32 -42.70
N ARG A 355 5.63 21.10 -41.92
CA ARG A 355 5.09 22.20 -41.11
C ARG A 355 4.22 23.16 -41.91
N ARG A 356 4.64 23.54 -43.13
CA ARG A 356 3.84 24.42 -44.01
C ARG A 356 2.49 23.83 -44.41
N GLN A 357 2.39 22.51 -44.55
CA GLN A 357 1.11 21.85 -44.86
C GLN A 357 0.16 21.87 -43.66
N VAL A 358 0.68 21.75 -42.43
CA VAL A 358 -0.10 21.95 -41.19
C VAL A 358 -0.53 23.40 -41.03
N GLU A 359 0.36 24.35 -41.32
CA GLU A 359 0.09 25.80 -41.29
C GLU A 359 -1.00 26.24 -42.27
N HIS A 360 -1.08 25.59 -43.44
CA HIS A 360 -2.12 25.84 -44.43
C HIS A 360 -3.34 24.92 -44.25
N GLU A 361 -3.42 24.17 -43.15
CA GLU A 361 -4.54 23.27 -42.83
C GLU A 361 -4.83 22.24 -43.93
N PHE A 362 -3.78 21.74 -44.59
CA PHE A 362 -3.93 20.74 -45.66
C PHE A 362 -3.90 19.30 -45.14
N ILE A 363 -3.57 19.06 -43.88
CA ILE A 363 -3.42 17.73 -43.30
C ILE A 363 -4.60 17.44 -42.39
N TYR A 364 -5.24 16.29 -42.59
CA TYR A 364 -6.42 15.86 -41.83
C TYR A 364 -6.20 14.47 -41.26
N TYR A 365 -6.71 14.23 -40.07
CA TYR A 365 -7.06 12.90 -39.62
C TYR A 365 -8.48 12.58 -40.09
N VAL A 366 -8.71 11.38 -40.61
CA VAL A 366 -10.01 10.86 -41.03
C VAL A 366 -10.25 9.56 -40.28
N HIS A 367 -11.36 9.49 -39.58
CA HIS A 367 -11.77 8.28 -38.85
C HIS A 367 -12.44 7.29 -39.81
N ASP A 368 -12.24 5.99 -39.57
CA ASP A 368 -12.64 4.92 -40.50
C ASP A 368 -14.11 4.49 -40.40
N SER A 369 -14.92 5.19 -39.59
CA SER A 369 -16.33 4.84 -39.31
C SER A 369 -16.50 3.50 -38.58
N SER A 370 -15.52 3.12 -37.75
CA SER A 370 -15.68 2.03 -36.79
C SER A 370 -16.11 2.56 -35.42
N GLU A 371 -16.94 1.81 -34.68
CA GLU A 371 -17.48 2.10 -33.34
C GLU A 371 -16.44 2.19 -32.21
N THR A 372 -15.37 2.93 -32.45
CA THR A 372 -14.20 3.05 -31.61
C THR A 372 -14.19 4.43 -30.99
N LEU A 373 -14.24 4.48 -29.66
CA LEU A 373 -14.33 5.74 -28.91
C LEU A 373 -12.99 6.51 -28.84
N ALA A 374 -11.89 5.87 -29.23
CA ALA A 374 -10.56 6.45 -29.17
C ALA A 374 -9.62 5.87 -30.22
N ASP A 375 -8.75 6.73 -30.73
CA ASP A 375 -7.62 6.36 -31.60
C ASP A 375 -6.39 7.21 -31.21
N ASN A 376 -5.22 6.86 -31.70
CA ASN A 376 -4.01 7.66 -31.47
C ASN A 376 -2.98 7.46 -32.57
N PHE A 377 -2.11 8.44 -32.73
CA PHE A 377 -0.93 8.29 -33.57
C PHE A 377 0.28 8.97 -32.93
N THR A 378 1.46 8.44 -33.21
CA THR A 378 2.72 8.98 -32.70
C THR A 378 3.54 9.55 -33.84
N LEU A 379 4.10 10.75 -33.63
CA LEU A 379 4.89 11.46 -34.62
C LEU A 379 6.15 12.08 -34.04
N VAL A 380 7.11 12.35 -34.91
CA VAL A 380 8.33 13.11 -34.62
C VAL A 380 8.48 14.24 -35.62
N ALA A 381 8.90 15.41 -35.16
CA ALA A 381 9.39 16.48 -36.02
C ALA A 381 10.88 16.24 -36.32
N ASN A 382 11.26 16.20 -37.58
CA ASN A 382 12.62 15.94 -38.03
C ASN A 382 13.05 16.98 -39.06
N ASP A 383 14.23 17.56 -38.85
CA ASP A 383 14.89 18.44 -39.82
C ASP A 383 16.27 17.90 -40.18
N THR A 384 16.45 17.54 -41.46
CA THR A 384 17.70 16.97 -41.97
C THR A 384 18.81 18.00 -42.10
N SER A 385 18.48 19.28 -42.28
CA SER A 385 19.45 20.37 -42.43
C SER A 385 20.11 20.71 -41.10
N LEU A 386 19.32 20.73 -40.02
CA LEU A 386 19.80 20.94 -38.65
C LEU A 386 20.32 19.66 -37.99
N ARG A 387 20.06 18.49 -38.58
CA ARG A 387 20.30 17.17 -37.95
C ARG A 387 19.69 17.08 -36.55
N LYS A 388 18.49 17.64 -36.37
CA LYS A 388 17.75 17.69 -35.11
C LYS A 388 16.40 17.02 -35.29
N GLN A 389 15.98 16.27 -34.27
CA GLN A 389 14.70 15.59 -34.21
C GLN A 389 14.01 15.93 -32.87
N SER A 390 12.68 15.91 -32.83
CA SER A 390 11.92 15.97 -31.58
C SER A 390 11.90 14.61 -30.87
N ALA A 391 11.49 14.62 -29.61
CA ALA A 391 10.97 13.41 -28.98
C ALA A 391 9.73 12.90 -29.73
N ALA A 392 9.45 11.60 -29.63
CA ALA A 392 8.22 11.00 -30.14
C ALA A 392 7.03 11.49 -29.30
N GLN A 393 6.02 12.04 -29.97
CA GLN A 393 4.89 12.66 -29.31
C GLN A 393 3.59 12.06 -29.85
N MET A 394 2.72 11.64 -28.93
CA MET A 394 1.46 10.96 -29.23
C MET A 394 0.28 11.92 -29.17
N VAL A 395 -0.50 11.95 -30.25
CA VAL A 395 -1.78 12.67 -30.34
C VAL A 395 -2.89 11.68 -30.01
N HIS A 396 -3.71 11.98 -29.01
CA HIS A 396 -4.90 11.19 -28.70
C HIS A 396 -6.10 11.78 -29.43
N ILE A 397 -6.94 10.88 -29.93
CA ILE A 397 -8.14 11.17 -30.68
C ILE A 397 -9.30 10.62 -29.87
N GLN A 398 -10.24 11.48 -29.52
CA GLN A 398 -11.50 11.09 -28.91
C GLN A 398 -12.59 11.12 -29.97
N VAL A 399 -13.27 10.00 -30.16
CA VAL A 399 -14.33 9.86 -31.15
C VAL A 399 -15.68 9.91 -30.43
N ILE A 400 -16.59 10.73 -30.95
CA ILE A 400 -17.98 10.79 -30.50
C ILE A 400 -18.76 9.85 -31.43
N PRO A 401 -19.37 8.77 -30.90
CA PRO A 401 -20.12 7.82 -31.73
C PRO A 401 -21.29 8.52 -32.40
N ALA A 402 -21.62 8.08 -33.61
CA ALA A 402 -22.84 8.50 -34.31
C ALA A 402 -23.92 7.44 -34.09
N ASN A 403 -25.19 7.83 -33.91
CA ASN A 403 -26.29 6.85 -33.83
C ASN A 403 -26.67 6.43 -35.25
N ASP A 404 -26.01 5.41 -35.78
CA ASP A 404 -26.27 4.81 -37.08
C ASP A 404 -26.35 3.27 -37.08
N GLU A 405 -26.14 2.61 -35.94
CA GLU A 405 -26.40 1.17 -35.76
C GLU A 405 -27.80 0.92 -35.15
N PRO A 406 -28.46 -0.20 -35.48
CA PRO A 406 -29.78 -0.53 -34.93
C PRO A 406 -29.68 -1.37 -33.62
N PRO A 407 -30.61 -1.20 -32.66
CA PRO A 407 -30.55 -1.94 -31.42
C PRO A 407 -30.79 -3.44 -31.62
N VAL A 408 -30.15 -4.26 -30.79
CA VAL A 408 -30.20 -5.71 -30.89
C VAL A 408 -30.78 -6.33 -29.61
N ILE A 409 -31.76 -7.22 -29.78
CA ILE A 409 -32.35 -7.98 -28.67
C ILE A 409 -31.38 -9.11 -28.29
N ILE A 410 -30.79 -9.04 -27.11
CA ILE A 410 -29.84 -10.03 -26.58
C ILE A 410 -30.58 -11.16 -25.86
N THR A 411 -31.57 -10.80 -25.03
CA THR A 411 -32.30 -11.75 -24.19
C THR A 411 -33.79 -11.55 -24.33
N ASN A 412 -34.53 -12.63 -24.55
CA ASN A 412 -36.00 -12.68 -24.52
C ASN A 412 -36.44 -14.06 -24.02
N ARG A 413 -36.50 -14.24 -22.69
CA ARG A 413 -36.89 -15.50 -22.05
C ARG A 413 -38.32 -15.43 -21.54
N VAL A 414 -38.92 -16.61 -21.38
CA VAL A 414 -40.26 -16.74 -20.82
C VAL A 414 -40.23 -16.39 -19.33
N LEU A 415 -40.91 -15.31 -18.92
CA LEU A 415 -41.01 -14.92 -17.52
C LEU A 415 -41.92 -15.89 -16.78
N ARG A 416 -41.40 -16.46 -15.67
CA ARG A 416 -42.16 -17.35 -14.79
C ARG A 416 -42.53 -16.60 -13.52
N VAL A 417 -43.84 -16.45 -13.29
CA VAL A 417 -44.37 -15.66 -12.16
C VAL A 417 -45.24 -16.51 -11.26
N TRP A 418 -45.42 -16.11 -10.00
CA TRP A 418 -46.43 -16.72 -9.14
C TRP A 418 -47.81 -16.08 -9.40
N VAL A 419 -48.88 -16.87 -9.27
CA VAL A 419 -50.24 -16.32 -9.39
C VAL A 419 -50.45 -15.20 -8.38
N SER A 420 -50.96 -14.07 -8.86
CA SER A 420 -51.24 -12.86 -8.08
C SER A 420 -50.00 -12.23 -7.42
N SER A 421 -48.81 -12.46 -7.97
CA SER A 421 -47.56 -11.88 -7.50
C SER A 421 -47.10 -10.66 -8.30
N VAL A 422 -46.17 -9.92 -7.72
CA VAL A 422 -45.36 -8.90 -8.38
C VAL A 422 -43.97 -9.49 -8.58
N THR A 423 -43.55 -9.68 -9.83
CA THR A 423 -42.26 -10.29 -10.19
C THR A 423 -41.39 -9.28 -10.91
N GLU A 424 -40.14 -9.13 -10.50
CA GLU A 424 -39.16 -8.27 -11.16
C GLU A 424 -38.72 -8.88 -12.50
N ILE A 425 -38.56 -8.03 -13.53
CA ILE A 425 -38.00 -8.44 -14.82
C ILE A 425 -36.52 -8.06 -14.81
N THR A 426 -35.66 -9.05 -15.04
CA THR A 426 -34.20 -8.86 -14.97
C THR A 426 -33.55 -8.96 -16.36
N LEU A 427 -32.25 -8.69 -16.42
CA LEU A 427 -31.41 -8.86 -17.63
C LEU A 427 -31.44 -10.29 -18.20
N ASP A 428 -31.68 -11.29 -17.35
CA ASP A 428 -31.83 -12.69 -17.77
C ASP A 428 -33.18 -12.95 -18.44
N ASP A 429 -34.17 -12.08 -18.21
CA ASP A 429 -35.51 -12.19 -18.79
C ASP A 429 -35.60 -11.41 -20.11
N LEU A 430 -35.20 -10.13 -20.11
CA LEU A 430 -35.31 -9.24 -21.27
C LEU A 430 -34.14 -8.25 -21.31
N SER A 431 -33.41 -8.19 -22.43
CA SER A 431 -32.33 -7.22 -22.61
C SER A 431 -32.15 -6.87 -24.08
N VAL A 432 -32.01 -5.57 -24.35
CA VAL A 432 -31.63 -4.98 -25.62
C VAL A 432 -30.33 -4.21 -25.40
N GLN A 433 -29.41 -4.32 -26.34
CA GLN A 433 -28.16 -3.58 -26.34
C GLN A 433 -27.96 -2.91 -27.69
N ASP A 434 -27.26 -1.79 -27.65
CA ASP A 434 -26.84 -1.02 -28.80
C ASP A 434 -25.37 -0.62 -28.61
N GLN A 435 -24.61 -0.48 -29.69
CA GLN A 435 -23.18 -0.12 -29.64
C GLN A 435 -22.99 1.39 -29.46
N ASP A 436 -23.90 2.20 -30.01
CA ASP A 436 -23.79 3.66 -30.05
C ASP A 436 -24.74 4.35 -29.06
N THR A 437 -25.81 3.67 -28.65
CA THR A 437 -26.88 4.25 -27.81
C THR A 437 -26.86 3.71 -26.37
N PRO A 438 -26.80 4.59 -25.35
CA PRO A 438 -26.78 4.17 -23.96
C PRO A 438 -28.13 3.62 -23.46
N PRO A 439 -28.16 2.79 -22.39
CA PRO A 439 -29.37 2.15 -21.88
C PRO A 439 -30.50 3.10 -21.45
N GLU A 440 -30.18 4.34 -21.09
CA GLU A 440 -31.16 5.37 -20.73
C GLU A 440 -31.99 5.87 -21.93
N GLU A 441 -31.43 5.79 -23.13
CA GLU A 441 -32.05 6.26 -24.38
C GLU A 441 -32.65 5.12 -25.22
N LEU A 442 -32.39 3.85 -24.83
CA LEU A 442 -33.02 2.68 -25.42
C LEU A 442 -34.44 2.47 -24.86
N HIS A 443 -35.44 2.87 -25.64
CA HIS A 443 -36.86 2.82 -25.27
C HIS A 443 -37.56 1.56 -25.78
N PHE A 444 -38.23 0.85 -24.88
CA PHE A 444 -39.19 -0.22 -25.19
C PHE A 444 -40.60 0.35 -25.32
N MET A 445 -41.31 -0.09 -26.35
CA MET A 445 -42.74 0.10 -26.53
C MET A 445 -43.44 -1.25 -26.49
N VAL A 446 -44.44 -1.40 -25.62
CA VAL A 446 -45.15 -2.66 -25.43
C VAL A 446 -46.64 -2.55 -25.65
N THR A 447 -47.27 -3.64 -26.08
CA THR A 447 -48.73 -3.78 -26.00
C THR A 447 -49.14 -4.17 -24.58
N PRO A 448 -50.36 -3.81 -24.11
CA PRO A 448 -50.86 -4.29 -22.82
C PRO A 448 -50.81 -5.84 -22.74
N PRO A 449 -50.21 -6.42 -21.69
CA PRO A 449 -50.13 -7.87 -21.58
C PRO A 449 -51.50 -8.50 -21.28
N SER A 450 -51.71 -9.72 -21.77
CA SER A 450 -52.99 -10.43 -21.65
C SER A 450 -53.26 -11.05 -20.27
N ASN A 451 -52.26 -11.15 -19.39
CA ASN A 451 -52.33 -11.79 -18.07
C ASN A 451 -51.77 -10.94 -16.91
N GLY A 452 -51.84 -9.61 -17.04
CA GLY A 452 -51.37 -8.70 -15.99
C GLY A 452 -51.12 -7.30 -16.51
N HIS A 453 -50.17 -6.61 -15.89
CA HIS A 453 -49.64 -5.34 -16.39
C HIS A 453 -48.17 -5.18 -15.97
N LEU A 454 -47.41 -4.42 -16.74
CA LEU A 454 -46.08 -3.96 -16.36
C LEU A 454 -46.21 -2.70 -15.51
N ALA A 455 -45.37 -2.54 -14.51
CA ALA A 455 -45.32 -1.36 -13.65
C ALA A 455 -43.87 -1.07 -13.22
N LEU A 456 -43.62 0.16 -12.77
CA LEU A 456 -42.38 0.47 -12.05
C LEU A 456 -42.54 0.09 -10.58
N LYS A 457 -41.46 -0.38 -9.96
CA LYS A 457 -41.39 -0.80 -8.55
C LYS A 457 -41.83 0.30 -7.58
N SER A 458 -41.62 1.57 -7.95
CA SER A 458 -42.08 2.75 -7.20
C SER A 458 -43.60 2.96 -7.23
N ALA A 459 -44.30 2.44 -8.24
CA ALA A 459 -45.74 2.57 -8.40
C ALA A 459 -46.37 1.29 -9.03
N PRO A 460 -46.45 0.15 -8.30
CA PRO A 460 -46.92 -1.13 -8.84
C PRO A 460 -48.37 -1.13 -9.35
N MET A 461 -49.18 -0.17 -8.91
CA MET A 461 -50.59 -0.02 -9.31
C MET A 461 -50.76 0.76 -10.62
N LYS A 462 -49.71 1.40 -11.14
CA LYS A 462 -49.76 2.19 -12.37
C LYS A 462 -49.13 1.39 -13.51
N ALA A 463 -49.95 1.03 -14.49
CA ALA A 463 -49.48 0.34 -15.68
C ALA A 463 -48.56 1.24 -16.53
N VAL A 464 -47.47 0.69 -17.03
CA VAL A 464 -46.55 1.33 -17.98
C VAL A 464 -46.55 0.57 -19.29
N LEU A 465 -46.56 1.29 -20.41
CA LEU A 465 -46.44 0.71 -21.76
C LEU A 465 -45.10 1.02 -22.41
N ASN A 466 -44.37 2.00 -21.86
CA ASN A 466 -43.05 2.39 -22.32
C ASN A 466 -42.09 2.42 -21.13
N PHE A 467 -40.87 1.94 -21.32
CA PHE A 467 -39.78 1.94 -20.33
C PHE A 467 -38.44 1.92 -21.06
N THR A 468 -37.34 2.15 -20.36
CA THR A 468 -35.98 2.12 -20.93
C THR A 468 -35.23 0.85 -20.53
N GLN A 469 -34.16 0.50 -21.25
CA GLN A 469 -33.28 -0.60 -20.84
C GLN A 469 -32.72 -0.35 -19.43
N ALA A 470 -32.37 0.89 -19.09
CA ALA A 470 -31.92 1.28 -17.75
C ALA A 470 -32.92 0.90 -16.62
N HIS A 471 -34.23 0.88 -16.86
CA HIS A 471 -35.20 0.44 -15.85
C HIS A 471 -35.11 -1.06 -15.54
N ILE A 472 -34.71 -1.89 -16.50
CA ILE A 472 -34.45 -3.32 -16.29
C ILE A 472 -33.11 -3.50 -15.57
N ASP A 473 -32.07 -2.79 -16.04
CA ASP A 473 -30.72 -2.87 -15.48
C ASP A 473 -30.69 -2.50 -13.98
N GLN A 474 -31.54 -1.56 -13.58
CA GLN A 474 -31.68 -1.11 -12.19
C GLN A 474 -32.70 -1.91 -11.36
N GLY A 475 -33.31 -2.97 -11.92
CA GLY A 475 -34.32 -3.79 -11.22
C GLY A 475 -35.60 -3.03 -10.85
N GLN A 476 -35.95 -2.00 -11.63
CA GLN A 476 -37.11 -1.13 -11.38
C GLN A 476 -38.37 -1.59 -12.11
N LEU A 477 -38.25 -2.42 -13.15
CA LEU A 477 -39.39 -2.93 -13.89
C LEU A 477 -39.96 -4.20 -13.24
N VAL A 478 -41.26 -4.21 -12.98
CA VAL A 478 -41.97 -5.35 -12.41
C VAL A 478 -43.20 -5.72 -13.24
N PHE A 479 -43.52 -7.00 -13.29
CA PHE A 479 -44.76 -7.53 -13.82
C PHE A 479 -45.71 -7.89 -12.68
N VAL A 480 -46.94 -7.38 -12.74
CA VAL A 480 -48.00 -7.69 -11.78
C VAL A 480 -48.96 -8.67 -12.44
N HIS A 481 -48.96 -9.91 -11.96
CA HIS A 481 -49.81 -10.96 -12.54
C HIS A 481 -51.28 -10.77 -12.15
N LYS A 482 -52.16 -10.72 -13.16
CA LYS A 482 -53.62 -10.69 -12.98
C LYS A 482 -54.32 -11.35 -14.16
N GLY A 483 -55.02 -12.46 -13.90
CA GLY A 483 -55.81 -13.16 -14.91
C GLY A 483 -55.27 -14.56 -15.23
N ALA A 484 -55.14 -14.87 -16.52
CA ALA A 484 -54.86 -16.22 -17.03
C ALA A 484 -53.45 -16.73 -16.70
N MET A 485 -53.29 -18.07 -16.64
CA MET A 485 -52.01 -18.72 -16.31
C MET A 485 -50.92 -18.57 -17.38
N SER A 486 -51.28 -18.16 -18.58
CA SER A 486 -50.33 -17.86 -19.66
C SER A 486 -50.78 -16.62 -20.40
N GLY A 487 -49.81 -15.88 -20.92
CA GLY A 487 -50.02 -14.66 -21.66
C GLY A 487 -48.69 -14.06 -22.10
N GLY A 488 -48.71 -12.77 -22.38
CA GLY A 488 -47.54 -12.05 -22.86
C GLY A 488 -47.92 -10.74 -23.52
N PHE A 489 -46.91 -10.07 -24.08
CA PHE A 489 -47.07 -8.83 -24.83
C PHE A 489 -46.12 -8.78 -26.03
N ASN A 490 -46.50 -8.03 -27.05
CA ASN A 490 -45.56 -7.64 -28.11
C ASN A 490 -44.72 -6.47 -27.62
N PHE A 491 -43.42 -6.48 -27.93
CA PHE A 491 -42.53 -5.36 -27.67
C PHE A 491 -41.67 -5.02 -28.90
N GLN A 492 -41.21 -3.79 -28.92
CA GLN A 492 -40.24 -3.25 -29.87
C GLN A 492 -39.34 -2.26 -29.12
N ALA A 493 -38.03 -2.34 -29.31
CA ALA A 493 -37.10 -1.36 -28.78
C ALA A 493 -36.63 -0.39 -29.88
N ASN A 494 -36.22 0.81 -29.48
CA ASN A 494 -35.74 1.88 -30.35
C ASN A 494 -34.85 2.85 -29.58
N ASP A 495 -33.85 3.40 -30.26
CA ASP A 495 -32.93 4.47 -29.81
C ASP A 495 -33.41 5.89 -30.24
N GLY A 496 -34.54 5.98 -30.95
CA GLY A 496 -35.10 7.24 -31.46
C GLY A 496 -34.90 7.46 -32.97
N VAL A 497 -33.93 6.77 -33.58
CA VAL A 497 -33.68 6.73 -35.03
C VAL A 497 -34.00 5.34 -35.59
N ASN A 498 -33.43 4.30 -34.99
CA ASN A 498 -33.56 2.92 -35.43
C ASN A 498 -34.54 2.11 -34.56
N PHE A 499 -35.03 0.98 -35.10
CA PHE A 499 -36.02 0.14 -34.44
C PHE A 499 -35.66 -1.35 -34.56
N THR A 500 -35.84 -2.09 -33.46
CA THR A 500 -35.75 -3.56 -33.51
C THR A 500 -36.94 -4.17 -34.24
N PRO A 501 -36.86 -5.42 -34.73
CA PRO A 501 -38.05 -6.18 -35.10
C PRO A 501 -39.00 -6.36 -33.92
N ARG A 502 -40.32 -6.43 -34.18
CA ARG A 502 -41.32 -6.73 -33.14
C ARG A 502 -41.15 -8.17 -32.65
N GLN A 503 -41.12 -8.37 -31.34
CA GLN A 503 -41.05 -9.68 -30.71
C GLN A 503 -42.15 -9.87 -29.66
N ILE A 504 -42.39 -11.11 -29.26
CA ILE A 504 -43.34 -11.47 -28.19
C ILE A 504 -42.54 -11.81 -26.94
N PHE A 505 -42.87 -11.17 -25.83
CA PHE A 505 -42.43 -11.54 -24.49
C PHE A 505 -43.50 -12.41 -23.83
N SER A 506 -43.17 -13.66 -23.52
CA SER A 506 -44.13 -14.65 -23.01
C SER A 506 -44.06 -14.76 -21.49
N ILE A 507 -45.22 -14.89 -20.85
CA ILE A 507 -45.34 -14.92 -19.38
C ILE A 507 -46.18 -16.13 -18.97
N THR A 508 -45.68 -16.90 -18.01
CA THR A 508 -46.36 -18.09 -17.47
C THR A 508 -46.45 -18.02 -15.96
N ALA A 509 -47.63 -18.30 -15.42
CA ALA A 509 -47.89 -18.28 -13.99
C ALA A 509 -47.89 -19.69 -13.41
N LYS A 510 -47.31 -19.83 -12.22
CA LYS A 510 -47.32 -21.06 -11.42
C LYS A 510 -48.13 -20.84 -10.15
N ALA A 511 -48.99 -21.79 -9.80
CA ALA A 511 -49.68 -21.80 -8.51
C ALA A 511 -48.76 -22.34 -7.41
N LEU A 512 -48.75 -21.69 -6.26
CA LEU A 512 -48.08 -22.21 -5.07
C LEU A 512 -48.87 -23.41 -4.54
N ALA A 513 -48.21 -24.56 -4.44
CA ALA A 513 -48.78 -25.76 -3.85
C ALA A 513 -48.10 -26.02 -2.50
N LEU A 514 -48.91 -26.28 -1.48
CA LEU A 514 -48.49 -26.62 -0.12
C LEU A 514 -48.90 -28.06 0.16
N SER A 515 -47.96 -28.90 0.59
CA SER A 515 -48.21 -30.32 0.87
C SER A 515 -47.58 -30.74 2.18
N LEU A 516 -48.24 -31.64 2.91
CA LEU A 516 -47.71 -32.26 4.12
C LEU A 516 -47.01 -33.57 3.72
N GLU A 517 -45.68 -33.58 3.71
CA GLU A 517 -44.88 -34.76 3.36
C GLU A 517 -44.81 -35.78 4.47
N LYS A 518 -44.73 -35.32 5.73
CA LYS A 518 -44.65 -36.20 6.91
C LYS A 518 -45.71 -35.81 7.93
N SER A 519 -46.42 -36.84 8.42
CA SER A 519 -47.44 -36.74 9.46
C SER A 519 -47.54 -38.07 10.21
N GLN A 520 -46.43 -38.49 10.81
CA GLN A 520 -46.37 -39.74 11.57
C GLN A 520 -46.79 -39.51 13.03
N PRO A 521 -47.43 -40.49 13.69
CA PRO A 521 -47.76 -40.38 15.10
C PRO A 521 -46.50 -40.17 15.95
N LEU A 522 -46.51 -39.17 16.84
CA LEU A 522 -45.43 -38.97 17.80
C LEU A 522 -45.56 -39.97 18.94
N LYS A 523 -44.55 -40.80 19.13
CA LYS A 523 -44.48 -41.78 20.23
C LYS A 523 -44.04 -41.10 21.52
N VAL A 524 -44.88 -41.16 22.55
CA VAL A 524 -44.70 -40.44 23.81
C VAL A 524 -44.81 -41.40 24.99
N PHE A 525 -43.89 -41.32 25.93
CA PHE A 525 -43.99 -42.04 27.21
C PHE A 525 -44.89 -41.24 28.16
N PRO A 526 -45.82 -41.85 28.90
CA PRO A 526 -46.65 -41.17 29.90
C PRO A 526 -45.85 -40.26 30.84
N GLY A 527 -46.24 -38.99 30.97
CA GLY A 527 -45.57 -37.97 31.80
C GLY A 527 -44.32 -37.34 31.21
N SER A 528 -43.84 -37.81 30.04
CA SER A 528 -42.66 -37.24 29.37
C SER A 528 -42.99 -36.02 28.49
N SER A 529 -41.94 -35.29 28.13
CA SER A 529 -41.98 -34.23 27.11
C SER A 529 -41.22 -34.68 25.87
N ARG A 530 -41.82 -34.53 24.68
CA ARG A 530 -41.18 -34.94 23.42
C ARG A 530 -41.22 -33.81 22.39
N PRO A 531 -40.08 -33.49 21.74
CA PRO A 531 -40.07 -32.51 20.66
C PRO A 531 -40.76 -33.08 19.41
N ILE A 532 -41.57 -32.25 18.75
CA ILE A 532 -42.07 -32.52 17.41
C ILE A 532 -40.96 -32.10 16.44
N THR A 533 -40.39 -33.06 15.74
CA THR A 533 -39.34 -32.84 14.74
C THR A 533 -39.89 -33.03 13.33
N ASN A 534 -39.10 -32.65 12.33
CA ASN A 534 -39.40 -32.84 10.92
C ASN A 534 -39.45 -34.32 10.47
N GLU A 535 -39.10 -35.27 11.34
CA GLU A 535 -39.37 -36.70 11.10
C GLU A 535 -40.86 -37.02 11.25
N TYR A 536 -41.53 -36.34 12.17
CA TYR A 536 -42.93 -36.58 12.49
C TYR A 536 -43.86 -35.62 11.74
N LEU A 537 -43.50 -34.34 11.63
CA LEU A 537 -44.34 -33.31 11.02
C LEU A 537 -43.53 -32.43 10.06
N GLN A 538 -43.77 -32.56 8.76
CA GLN A 538 -43.07 -31.78 7.73
C GLN A 538 -44.03 -31.33 6.63
N ALA A 539 -44.14 -30.02 6.46
CA ALA A 539 -44.84 -29.38 5.34
C ALA A 539 -43.82 -28.73 4.39
N VAL A 540 -44.08 -28.82 3.09
CA VAL A 540 -43.23 -28.28 2.02
C VAL A 540 -44.08 -27.53 0.99
N THR A 541 -43.42 -26.69 0.19
CA THR A 541 -44.06 -26.05 -0.96
C THR A 541 -43.38 -26.46 -2.27
N ASN A 542 -44.08 -26.29 -3.40
CA ASN A 542 -43.51 -26.51 -4.74
C ASN A 542 -42.57 -25.37 -5.22
N ASP A 543 -42.12 -24.52 -4.30
CA ASP A 543 -41.11 -23.49 -4.49
C ASP A 543 -39.74 -24.04 -4.09
N MET A 544 -38.94 -24.42 -5.09
CA MET A 544 -37.61 -25.00 -4.91
C MET A 544 -36.51 -23.92 -4.91
N SER A 545 -36.87 -22.63 -4.88
CA SER A 545 -35.91 -21.55 -4.92
C SER A 545 -35.38 -21.24 -3.51
N ASN A 546 -34.06 -21.41 -3.32
CA ASN A 546 -33.35 -21.05 -2.07
C ASN A 546 -33.44 -19.56 -1.72
N THR A 547 -33.99 -18.72 -2.60
CA THR A 547 -34.16 -17.27 -2.45
C THR A 547 -35.53 -16.85 -1.92
N SER A 548 -36.48 -17.79 -1.82
CA SER A 548 -37.83 -17.49 -1.31
C SER A 548 -37.87 -17.59 0.23
N ASN A 549 -37.96 -16.45 0.94
CA ASN A 549 -38.19 -16.40 2.39
C ASN A 549 -39.64 -16.79 2.77
N ARG A 550 -40.15 -17.90 2.22
CA ARG A 550 -41.53 -18.34 2.45
C ARG A 550 -41.65 -19.05 3.80
N VAL A 551 -42.41 -18.44 4.70
CA VAL A 551 -42.68 -19.00 6.04
C VAL A 551 -43.91 -19.90 5.97
N ILE A 552 -43.72 -21.18 6.28
CA ILE A 552 -44.81 -22.13 6.46
C ILE A 552 -45.25 -22.09 7.92
N THR A 553 -46.51 -21.72 8.15
CA THR A 553 -47.10 -21.53 9.48
C THR A 553 -48.15 -22.60 9.76
N PHE A 554 -48.04 -23.26 10.89
CA PHE A 554 -49.00 -24.19 11.47
C PHE A 554 -49.87 -23.45 12.48
N SER A 555 -51.19 -23.58 12.38
CA SER A 555 -52.17 -23.00 13.31
C SER A 555 -53.07 -24.09 13.87
N VAL A 556 -52.92 -24.39 15.16
CA VAL A 556 -53.70 -25.39 15.88
C VAL A 556 -55.13 -24.87 16.06
N THR A 557 -56.09 -25.60 15.51
CA THR A 557 -57.53 -25.30 15.59
C THR A 557 -58.22 -26.11 16.69
N ARG A 558 -57.73 -27.32 16.98
CA ARG A 558 -58.18 -28.14 18.12
C ARG A 558 -56.97 -28.67 18.87
N HIS A 559 -56.86 -28.31 20.14
CA HIS A 559 -55.78 -28.73 21.02
C HIS A 559 -55.91 -30.20 21.46
N PRO A 560 -54.79 -30.87 21.78
CA PRO A 560 -54.78 -32.20 22.37
C PRO A 560 -55.55 -32.27 23.70
N LYS A 561 -56.10 -33.43 24.04
CA LYS A 561 -56.92 -33.66 25.25
C LYS A 561 -56.15 -34.27 26.43
N LEU A 562 -55.08 -35.01 26.15
CA LEU A 562 -54.26 -35.76 27.11
C LEU A 562 -52.85 -35.15 27.27
N GLY A 563 -52.66 -33.94 26.75
CA GLY A 563 -51.42 -33.18 26.84
C GLY A 563 -51.58 -31.77 26.28
N ARG A 564 -50.46 -31.05 26.20
CA ARG A 564 -50.39 -29.67 25.71
C ARG A 564 -49.18 -29.46 24.82
N LEU A 565 -49.31 -28.50 23.90
CA LEU A 565 -48.22 -28.08 23.01
C LEU A 565 -47.55 -26.86 23.60
N VAL A 566 -46.23 -26.94 23.76
CA VAL A 566 -45.42 -25.86 24.29
C VAL A 566 -44.24 -25.56 23.38
N MET A 567 -43.77 -24.32 23.44
CA MET A 567 -42.49 -23.91 22.88
C MET A 567 -41.48 -23.76 24.00
N ARG A 568 -40.28 -24.32 23.81
CA ARG A 568 -39.17 -24.15 24.74
C ARG A 568 -38.39 -22.90 24.39
N GLN A 569 -38.37 -21.93 25.30
CA GLN A 569 -37.61 -20.69 25.13
C GLN A 569 -36.12 -20.89 25.50
N PRO A 570 -35.21 -19.99 25.08
CA PRO A 570 -33.77 -20.10 25.37
C PRO A 570 -33.41 -20.17 26.86
N ASN A 571 -34.29 -19.67 27.73
CA ASN A 571 -34.16 -19.69 29.19
C ASN A 571 -34.70 -20.99 29.85
N ASN A 572 -34.96 -22.04 29.06
CA ASN A 572 -35.59 -23.30 29.50
C ASN A 572 -37.04 -23.19 30.03
N SER A 573 -37.68 -22.01 29.93
CA SER A 573 -39.11 -21.89 30.22
C SER A 573 -39.96 -22.44 29.07
N THR A 574 -41.16 -22.94 29.39
CA THR A 574 -42.13 -23.46 28.42
C THR A 574 -43.33 -22.54 28.35
N ALA A 575 -43.79 -22.25 27.12
CA ALA A 575 -44.99 -21.44 26.87
C ALA A 575 -45.97 -22.22 26.00
N ASP A 576 -47.26 -22.21 26.34
CA ASP A 576 -48.29 -22.86 25.52
C ASP A 576 -48.42 -22.16 24.17
N ILE A 577 -48.51 -22.94 23.09
CA ILE A 577 -48.59 -22.41 21.73
C ILE A 577 -49.81 -22.94 20.96
N SER A 578 -50.40 -22.06 20.15
CA SER A 578 -51.42 -22.39 19.16
C SER A 578 -50.92 -22.19 17.73
N THR A 579 -49.76 -21.56 17.54
CA THR A 579 -49.16 -21.30 16.23
C THR A 579 -47.66 -21.50 16.26
N PHE A 580 -47.10 -22.16 15.25
CA PHE A 580 -45.65 -22.39 15.11
C PHE A 580 -45.26 -22.50 13.64
N THR A 581 -43.97 -22.40 13.31
CA THR A 581 -43.47 -22.48 11.93
C THR A 581 -42.76 -23.80 11.66
N GLN A 582 -42.56 -24.14 10.38
CA GLN A 582 -41.73 -25.29 10.00
C GLN A 582 -40.29 -25.15 10.53
N ASP A 583 -39.70 -23.95 10.49
CA ASP A 583 -38.36 -23.68 11.05
C ASP A 583 -38.29 -23.97 12.56
N MET A 584 -39.33 -23.66 13.34
CA MET A 584 -39.39 -24.01 14.77
C MET A 584 -39.42 -25.52 15.01
N VAL A 585 -40.08 -26.29 14.13
CA VAL A 585 -40.07 -27.76 14.17
C VAL A 585 -38.70 -28.32 13.79
N ASP A 586 -38.06 -27.74 12.78
CA ASP A 586 -36.72 -28.13 12.32
C ASP A 586 -35.66 -27.87 13.40
N ARG A 587 -35.80 -26.78 14.16
CA ARG A 587 -34.97 -26.43 15.33
C ARG A 587 -35.33 -27.20 16.61
N LYS A 588 -36.35 -28.06 16.58
CA LYS A 588 -36.82 -28.87 17.71
C LYS A 588 -37.29 -28.02 18.91
N GLU A 589 -37.89 -26.87 18.64
CA GLU A 589 -38.35 -25.92 19.66
C GLU A 589 -39.79 -26.19 20.12
N VAL A 590 -40.56 -26.95 19.34
CA VAL A 590 -41.95 -27.31 19.62
C VAL A 590 -42.02 -28.67 20.32
N PHE A 591 -42.70 -28.73 21.47
CA PHE A 591 -42.82 -29.92 22.30
C PHE A 591 -44.28 -30.27 22.59
N TYR A 592 -44.55 -31.57 22.67
CA TYR A 592 -45.75 -32.11 23.28
C TYR A 592 -45.41 -32.60 24.69
N ILE A 593 -46.16 -32.13 25.68
CA ILE A 593 -46.07 -32.57 27.08
C ILE A 593 -47.34 -33.35 27.42
N GLN A 594 -47.18 -34.63 27.78
CA GLN A 594 -48.31 -35.45 28.23
C GLN A 594 -48.65 -35.10 29.68
N THR A 595 -49.92 -34.76 29.94
CA THR A 595 -50.41 -34.43 31.28
C THR A 595 -51.94 -34.50 31.35
N PRO A 596 -52.55 -35.02 32.43
CA PRO A 596 -51.92 -35.59 33.62
C PRO A 596 -51.53 -37.08 33.43
N VAL A 597 -50.50 -37.56 34.13
CA VAL A 597 -49.96 -38.94 33.97
C VAL A 597 -50.99 -40.01 34.32
N GLU A 598 -51.85 -39.75 35.29
CA GLU A 598 -52.88 -40.70 35.76
C GLU A 598 -54.06 -40.87 34.77
N SER A 599 -54.18 -39.95 33.80
CA SER A 599 -55.26 -40.00 32.80
C SER A 599 -55.04 -41.02 31.69
N VAL A 600 -53.83 -41.60 31.62
CA VAL A 600 -53.46 -42.57 30.60
C VAL A 600 -53.26 -43.95 31.24
N GLY A 601 -53.87 -44.98 30.64
CA GLY A 601 -53.66 -46.38 31.04
C GLY A 601 -52.34 -46.92 30.50
N TRP A 602 -52.29 -48.20 30.13
CA TRP A 602 -51.10 -48.76 29.45
C TRP A 602 -50.81 -48.06 28.12
N GLU A 603 -51.87 -47.77 27.35
CA GLU A 603 -51.86 -47.12 26.05
C GLU A 603 -53.01 -46.11 25.94
N ALA A 604 -52.75 -44.98 25.27
CA ALA A 604 -53.73 -43.96 24.94
C ALA A 604 -53.36 -43.24 23.64
N MET A 605 -54.34 -42.69 22.94
CA MET A 605 -54.14 -41.91 21.72
C MET A 605 -54.69 -40.50 21.91
N ASP A 606 -53.85 -39.50 21.64
CA ASP A 606 -54.26 -38.11 21.61
C ASP A 606 -54.08 -37.53 20.20
N SER A 607 -54.69 -36.38 19.93
CA SER A 607 -54.58 -35.75 18.61
C SER A 607 -54.81 -34.25 18.67
N MET A 608 -54.14 -33.53 17.78
CA MET A 608 -54.43 -32.13 17.49
C MET A 608 -54.96 -31.98 16.07
N THR A 609 -55.84 -30.99 15.85
CA THR A 609 -56.23 -30.54 14.51
C THR A 609 -55.60 -29.18 14.25
N PHE A 610 -55.06 -28.97 13.05
CA PHE A 610 -54.35 -27.75 12.66
C PHE A 610 -54.56 -27.41 11.18
N SER A 611 -54.33 -26.15 10.81
CA SER A 611 -54.17 -25.71 9.42
C SER A 611 -52.71 -25.35 9.16
N VAL A 612 -52.28 -25.47 7.90
CA VAL A 612 -50.95 -25.06 7.44
C VAL A 612 -51.13 -24.02 6.35
N ALA A 613 -50.40 -22.92 6.44
CA ALA A 613 -50.47 -21.85 5.46
C ALA A 613 -49.07 -21.34 5.08
N SER A 614 -48.90 -21.06 3.80
CA SER A 614 -47.82 -20.26 3.23
C SER A 614 -48.46 -19.38 2.15
N PRO A 615 -48.82 -18.12 2.46
CA PRO A 615 -49.65 -17.30 1.57
C PRO A 615 -49.09 -17.25 0.13
N PRO A 616 -49.94 -17.48 -0.90
CA PRO A 616 -51.40 -17.59 -0.84
C PRO A 616 -51.97 -19.01 -0.62
N ALA A 617 -51.14 -20.04 -0.45
CA ALA A 617 -51.58 -21.42 -0.29
C ALA A 617 -51.91 -21.76 1.18
N SER A 618 -53.02 -22.47 1.41
CA SER A 618 -53.38 -23.01 2.72
C SER A 618 -54.01 -24.40 2.60
N VAL A 619 -53.80 -25.22 3.62
CA VAL A 619 -54.42 -26.55 3.79
C VAL A 619 -55.02 -26.60 5.18
N ASP A 620 -56.35 -26.76 5.24
CA ASP A 620 -57.09 -26.72 6.49
C ASP A 620 -57.42 -28.13 7.02
N SER A 621 -57.66 -28.21 8.34
CA SER A 621 -58.19 -29.40 9.02
C SER A 621 -57.32 -30.67 8.95
N LEU A 622 -56.01 -30.52 9.05
CA LEU A 622 -55.07 -31.64 9.19
C LEU A 622 -55.06 -32.16 10.63
N THR A 623 -54.85 -33.46 10.81
CA THR A 623 -54.82 -34.11 12.13
C THR A 623 -53.47 -34.75 12.40
N PHE A 624 -52.83 -34.37 13.51
CA PHE A 624 -51.59 -34.99 13.99
C PHE A 624 -51.88 -35.79 15.26
N ARG A 625 -51.32 -37.00 15.36
CA ARG A 625 -51.62 -37.96 16.42
C ARG A 625 -50.43 -38.11 17.37
N PHE A 626 -50.73 -38.28 18.65
CA PHE A 626 -49.77 -38.60 19.70
C PHE A 626 -50.12 -39.99 20.24
N ASP A 627 -49.19 -40.93 20.08
CA ASP A 627 -49.29 -42.29 20.55
C ASP A 627 -48.62 -42.40 21.92
N ILE A 628 -49.43 -42.52 22.98
CA ILE A 628 -48.97 -42.46 24.36
C ILE A 628 -48.95 -43.87 24.93
N SER A 629 -47.78 -44.41 25.25
CA SER A 629 -47.62 -45.78 25.75
C SER A 629 -46.40 -45.93 26.65
N TYR A 630 -46.48 -46.76 27.68
CA TYR A 630 -45.30 -47.14 28.48
C TYR A 630 -44.27 -47.95 27.68
N GLU A 631 -44.63 -48.45 26.49
CA GLU A 631 -43.70 -49.11 25.57
C GLU A 631 -42.90 -48.11 24.72
N ASN A 632 -43.33 -46.84 24.66
CA ASN A 632 -42.69 -45.78 23.89
C ASN A 632 -41.47 -45.18 24.62
N THR A 633 -40.48 -46.02 24.92
CA THR A 633 -39.22 -45.64 25.58
C THR A 633 -38.39 -44.64 24.78
N GLY A 634 -37.52 -43.90 25.45
CA GLY A 634 -36.72 -42.83 24.85
C GLY A 634 -35.46 -42.51 25.64
N PRO A 635 -34.70 -41.47 25.24
CA PRO A 635 -33.47 -41.09 25.93
C PRO A 635 -33.67 -40.80 27.42
N GLU A 636 -34.84 -40.26 27.80
CA GLU A 636 -35.21 -39.95 29.19
C GLU A 636 -35.66 -41.19 29.98
N HIS A 637 -36.20 -42.21 29.29
CA HIS A 637 -36.70 -43.45 29.88
C HIS A 637 -36.22 -44.65 29.05
N ASN A 638 -35.08 -45.22 29.44
CA ASN A 638 -34.48 -46.38 28.76
C ASN A 638 -35.14 -47.71 29.15
N THR A 639 -36.12 -47.68 30.05
CA THR A 639 -36.87 -48.85 30.50
C THR A 639 -38.36 -48.58 30.44
N ILE A 640 -39.15 -49.65 30.39
CA ILE A 640 -40.60 -49.59 30.54
C ILE A 640 -41.03 -49.33 31.99
N LEU A 641 -40.10 -49.13 32.93
CA LEU A 641 -40.36 -48.95 34.35
C LEU A 641 -40.47 -47.44 34.66
N LEU A 642 -41.22 -47.06 35.69
CA LEU A 642 -41.35 -45.66 36.11
C LEU A 642 -40.01 -45.11 36.66
N ALA A 643 -39.29 -45.93 37.42
CA ALA A 643 -37.94 -45.63 37.88
C ALA A 643 -37.02 -46.85 37.70
N ASN A 644 -35.82 -46.60 37.18
CA ASN A 644 -34.70 -47.53 37.17
C ASN A 644 -33.39 -46.72 37.09
N THR A 645 -33.23 -45.79 38.03
CA THR A 645 -32.12 -44.82 38.02
C THR A 645 -30.82 -45.44 38.58
N GLY A 646 -30.91 -46.62 39.18
CA GLY A 646 -29.81 -47.24 39.92
C GLY A 646 -29.64 -46.64 41.32
N ALA A 647 -28.64 -47.13 42.05
CA ALA A 647 -28.32 -46.65 43.39
C ALA A 647 -26.83 -46.36 43.49
N GLU A 648 -26.48 -45.16 43.97
CA GLU A 648 -25.10 -44.80 44.31
C GLU A 648 -24.84 -45.16 45.77
N VAL A 649 -23.75 -45.88 46.00
CA VAL A 649 -23.31 -46.27 47.34
C VAL A 649 -21.80 -46.23 47.38
N THR A 650 -21.27 -45.62 48.44
CA THR A 650 -19.85 -45.60 48.76
C THR A 650 -19.39 -47.00 49.20
N GLU A 651 -18.14 -47.33 48.90
CA GLU A 651 -17.59 -48.66 49.19
C GLU A 651 -17.71 -49.00 50.70
N GLY A 652 -18.41 -50.10 51.00
CA GLY A 652 -18.63 -50.58 52.37
C GLY A 652 -19.92 -50.07 53.05
N GLU A 653 -20.65 -49.12 52.45
CA GLU A 653 -21.94 -48.65 52.97
C GLU A 653 -23.14 -49.39 52.34
N SER A 654 -24.36 -49.10 52.83
CA SER A 654 -25.61 -49.63 52.27
C SER A 654 -26.59 -48.51 51.96
N VAL A 655 -27.36 -48.68 50.89
CA VAL A 655 -28.37 -47.72 50.44
C VAL A 655 -29.70 -48.44 50.25
N ILE A 656 -30.79 -47.83 50.72
CA ILE A 656 -32.14 -48.36 50.51
C ILE A 656 -32.51 -48.15 49.03
N ILE A 657 -33.03 -49.20 48.38
CA ILE A 657 -33.69 -49.10 47.07
C ILE A 657 -35.17 -48.86 47.35
N ASP A 658 -35.61 -47.64 47.13
CA ASP A 658 -37.01 -47.20 47.24
C ASP A 658 -37.60 -46.97 45.84
N GLU A 659 -38.87 -46.55 45.78
CA GLU A 659 -39.59 -46.26 44.52
C GLU A 659 -38.88 -45.19 43.66
N SER A 660 -38.06 -44.31 44.25
CA SER A 660 -37.29 -43.33 43.48
C SER A 660 -36.15 -43.96 42.66
N LYS A 661 -35.67 -45.13 43.10
CA LYS A 661 -34.55 -45.86 42.46
C LYS A 661 -35.03 -46.98 41.55
N LEU A 662 -36.11 -47.66 41.93
CA LEU A 662 -36.71 -48.75 41.17
C LEU A 662 -38.23 -48.80 41.40
N ASP A 663 -39.00 -48.51 40.36
CA ASP A 663 -40.47 -48.51 40.41
C ASP A 663 -41.06 -49.14 39.15
N ALA A 664 -41.82 -50.21 39.34
CA ALA A 664 -42.51 -50.97 38.30
C ALA A 664 -44.05 -50.94 38.44
N THR A 665 -44.58 -49.99 39.22
CA THR A 665 -46.02 -49.89 39.53
C THR A 665 -46.85 -49.68 38.26
N ASN A 666 -46.28 -49.04 37.23
CA ASN A 666 -46.95 -48.90 35.95
C ASN A 666 -47.25 -50.23 35.23
N LEU A 667 -46.55 -51.33 35.54
CA LEU A 667 -46.88 -52.64 34.96
C LEU A 667 -48.30 -53.10 35.35
N MET A 668 -48.79 -52.65 36.51
CA MET A 668 -50.17 -52.87 36.93
C MET A 668 -51.19 -52.19 36.02
N SER A 669 -50.78 -51.17 35.25
CA SER A 669 -51.65 -50.51 34.28
C SER A 669 -51.96 -51.37 33.04
N LYS A 670 -51.21 -52.46 32.79
CA LYS A 670 -51.58 -53.51 31.79
C LYS A 670 -52.87 -54.22 32.15
N LEU A 671 -53.20 -54.29 33.43
CA LEU A 671 -54.35 -55.01 33.93
C LEU A 671 -55.57 -54.07 34.08
N PRO A 672 -56.79 -54.55 33.77
CA PRO A 672 -58.02 -53.85 34.09
C PRO A 672 -58.09 -53.48 35.58
N THR A 673 -58.58 -52.29 35.91
CA THR A 673 -58.66 -51.76 37.28
C THR A 673 -59.17 -52.75 38.34
N PRO A 674 -60.22 -53.57 38.08
CA PRO A 674 -60.73 -54.54 39.06
C PRO A 674 -59.76 -55.66 39.42
N GLN A 675 -58.80 -55.97 38.54
CA GLN A 675 -57.87 -57.09 38.71
C GLN A 675 -56.57 -56.65 39.36
N ARG A 676 -56.27 -55.34 39.42
CA ARG A 676 -54.99 -54.84 39.93
C ARG A 676 -54.70 -55.22 41.39
N SER A 677 -55.72 -55.36 42.24
CA SER A 677 -55.55 -55.76 43.64
C SER A 677 -55.22 -57.25 43.85
N SER A 678 -55.31 -58.06 42.79
CA SER A 678 -55.07 -59.52 42.85
C SER A 678 -53.71 -59.93 42.28
N TYR A 679 -52.90 -58.97 41.84
CA TYR A 679 -51.58 -59.21 41.26
C TYR A 679 -50.54 -58.37 42.00
N GLU A 680 -49.33 -58.89 42.11
CA GLU A 680 -48.18 -58.21 42.70
C GLU A 680 -47.01 -58.24 41.72
N VAL A 681 -46.17 -57.20 41.74
CA VAL A 681 -44.97 -57.12 40.90
C VAL A 681 -43.78 -57.73 41.65
N TRP A 682 -43.19 -58.79 41.09
CA TRP A 682 -42.03 -59.47 41.67
C TRP A 682 -40.74 -59.06 40.95
N PHE A 683 -39.74 -58.62 41.71
CA PHE A 683 -38.38 -58.36 41.21
C PHE A 683 -37.47 -59.56 41.54
N GLN A 684 -36.90 -60.20 40.52
CA GLN A 684 -36.02 -61.36 40.70
C GLN A 684 -34.56 -60.98 40.42
N CYS A 685 -33.68 -61.16 41.40
CA CYS A 685 -32.25 -60.89 41.27
C CYS A 685 -31.47 -62.18 40.95
N PHE A 686 -30.75 -62.22 39.83
CA PHE A 686 -30.11 -63.45 39.33
C PHE A 686 -28.57 -63.50 39.51
N ARG A 687 -27.89 -62.38 39.82
CA ARG A 687 -26.42 -62.32 39.98
C ARG A 687 -25.97 -61.16 40.89
N ALA A 688 -24.84 -61.34 41.56
CA ALA A 688 -24.08 -60.24 42.19
C ALA A 688 -23.25 -59.49 41.12
N LEU A 689 -23.23 -58.16 41.18
CA LEU A 689 -22.49 -57.28 40.25
C LEU A 689 -21.31 -56.63 40.99
N CYS A 690 -20.14 -56.55 40.35
CA CYS A 690 -18.96 -55.82 40.86
C CYS A 690 -18.85 -54.45 40.17
N CYS A 691 -18.83 -53.36 40.93
CA CYS A 691 -18.62 -52.00 40.40
C CYS A 691 -17.16 -51.81 39.95
N LYS A 692 -16.92 -51.19 38.78
CA LYS A 692 -15.60 -50.72 38.32
C LYS A 692 -15.60 -49.18 38.21
N GLY A 693 -14.49 -48.54 38.58
CA GLY A 693 -14.34 -47.07 38.54
C GLY A 693 -14.24 -46.48 37.10
N PRO A 694 -14.46 -45.16 36.94
CA PRO A 694 -14.47 -44.48 35.64
C PRO A 694 -13.06 -44.25 35.03
N PRO A 695 -12.93 -44.14 33.69
CA PRO A 695 -11.63 -43.98 33.01
C PRO A 695 -11.05 -42.55 33.10
N PRO A 696 -9.71 -42.40 33.02
CA PRO A 696 -9.01 -41.11 33.12
C PRO A 696 -9.23 -40.16 31.91
N PRO A 697 -8.99 -38.84 32.08
CA PRO A 697 -9.16 -37.82 31.03
C PRO A 697 -8.16 -38.01 29.86
N ARG A 698 -8.62 -37.68 28.64
CA ARG A 698 -7.83 -37.81 27.39
C ARG A 698 -6.81 -36.67 27.24
N PRO A 699 -5.58 -36.94 26.75
CA PRO A 699 -4.56 -35.92 26.47
C PRO A 699 -4.96 -34.98 25.32
N GLU A 700 -4.48 -33.72 25.36
CA GLU A 700 -4.68 -32.70 24.32
C GLU A 700 -3.36 -32.28 23.65
N TYR A 701 -3.36 -32.07 22.33
CA TYR A 701 -2.18 -31.63 21.57
C TYR A 701 -2.48 -30.44 20.65
N ASP A 702 -1.59 -29.44 20.63
CA ASP A 702 -1.67 -28.27 19.75
C ASP A 702 -0.87 -28.48 18.46
N VAL A 703 -1.50 -28.37 17.29
CA VAL A 703 -0.85 -28.62 15.99
C VAL A 703 -1.17 -27.51 14.99
N VAL A 704 -0.26 -27.23 14.05
CA VAL A 704 -0.46 -26.20 13.01
C VAL A 704 -0.72 -26.84 11.65
N CYS A 705 -1.74 -26.38 10.93
CA CYS A 705 -2.10 -26.84 9.60
C CYS A 705 -1.80 -25.77 8.54
N ILE A 706 -0.89 -26.08 7.61
CA ILE A 706 -0.38 -25.19 6.56
C ILE A 706 -0.48 -25.82 5.17
N GLY A 707 -0.44 -24.99 4.13
CA GLY A 707 -0.56 -25.43 2.73
C GLY A 707 -1.10 -24.32 1.83
N LEU A 708 -0.96 -24.45 0.52
CA LEU A 708 -1.39 -23.44 -0.45
C LEU A 708 -2.92 -23.24 -0.45
N THR A 709 -3.37 -22.13 -1.05
CA THR A 709 -4.80 -21.91 -1.34
C THR A 709 -5.30 -23.01 -2.27
N GLY A 710 -6.51 -23.50 -2.05
CA GLY A 710 -7.08 -24.59 -2.86
C GLY A 710 -6.66 -26.00 -2.46
N ALA A 711 -5.69 -26.18 -1.54
CA ALA A 711 -5.24 -27.50 -1.09
C ALA A 711 -6.29 -28.33 -0.32
N GLY A 712 -7.40 -27.71 0.14
CA GLY A 712 -8.50 -28.41 0.82
C GLY A 712 -8.41 -28.51 2.36
N LYS A 713 -7.55 -27.69 3.00
CA LYS A 713 -7.37 -27.66 4.47
C LYS A 713 -8.69 -27.51 5.25
N THR A 714 -9.46 -26.47 4.94
CA THR A 714 -10.72 -26.15 5.62
C THR A 714 -11.76 -27.25 5.43
N SER A 715 -11.84 -27.81 4.21
CA SER A 715 -12.76 -28.90 3.87
C SER A 715 -12.44 -30.19 4.64
N LEU A 716 -11.16 -30.57 4.73
CA LEU A 716 -10.73 -31.74 5.50
C LEU A 716 -11.02 -31.58 7.00
N LEU A 717 -10.69 -30.43 7.60
CA LEU A 717 -10.91 -30.20 9.03
C LEU A 717 -12.40 -30.13 9.38
N SER A 718 -13.22 -29.50 8.55
CA SER A 718 -14.68 -29.43 8.77
C SER A 718 -15.32 -30.83 8.71
N ARG A 719 -14.89 -31.67 7.76
CA ARG A 719 -15.40 -33.04 7.62
C ARG A 719 -14.91 -33.96 8.76
N LEU A 720 -13.69 -33.76 9.28
CA LEU A 720 -13.22 -34.43 10.50
C LEU A 720 -14.04 -34.08 11.74
N CYS A 721 -14.53 -32.83 11.83
CA CYS A 721 -15.45 -32.37 12.89
C CYS A 721 -16.93 -32.73 12.63
N SER A 722 -17.25 -33.43 11.53
CA SER A 722 -18.63 -33.73 11.09
C SER A 722 -19.50 -32.48 10.83
N GLU A 723 -18.87 -31.39 10.38
CA GLU A 723 -19.54 -30.15 9.97
C GLU A 723 -19.90 -30.17 8.46
N SER A 724 -20.90 -29.40 8.05
CA SER A 724 -21.32 -29.28 6.65
C SER A 724 -20.24 -28.59 5.80
N THR A 725 -20.01 -29.09 4.57
CA THR A 725 -19.03 -28.53 3.63
C THR A 725 -19.63 -27.55 2.60
N ASP A 726 -20.92 -27.21 2.73
CA ASP A 726 -21.58 -26.28 1.80
C ASP A 726 -21.15 -24.83 2.08
N GLY A 727 -20.71 -24.13 1.03
CA GLY A 727 -20.37 -22.70 1.10
C GLY A 727 -19.01 -22.36 1.71
N ILE A 728 -18.03 -23.28 1.70
CA ILE A 728 -16.67 -23.00 2.22
C ILE A 728 -15.99 -21.90 1.39
N VAL A 729 -15.63 -20.79 2.05
CA VAL A 729 -14.88 -19.66 1.49
C VAL A 729 -13.40 -19.77 1.92
N PRO A 730 -12.42 -19.30 1.12
CA PRO A 730 -11.01 -19.30 1.52
C PRO A 730 -10.76 -18.58 2.85
N THR A 731 -10.07 -19.23 3.78
CA THR A 731 -9.78 -18.69 5.13
C THR A 731 -8.93 -17.42 5.08
N THR A 732 -9.50 -16.30 5.54
CA THR A 732 -8.83 -14.99 5.69
C THR A 732 -8.21 -14.85 7.08
N GLY A 733 -6.99 -15.39 7.27
CA GLY A 733 -6.24 -15.29 8.52
C GLY A 733 -5.90 -16.66 9.09
N PHE A 734 -6.44 -16.99 10.27
CA PHE A 734 -6.31 -18.31 10.90
C PHE A 734 -7.61 -18.74 11.59
N SER A 735 -7.79 -20.05 11.75
CA SER A 735 -8.89 -20.67 12.49
C SER A 735 -8.35 -21.75 13.44
N ILE A 736 -9.00 -21.98 14.58
CA ILE A 736 -8.63 -23.06 15.51
C ILE A 736 -9.81 -24.01 15.64
N LYS A 737 -9.58 -25.30 15.38
CA LYS A 737 -10.59 -26.35 15.55
C LYS A 737 -10.08 -27.45 16.49
N ALA A 738 -10.89 -27.82 17.48
CA ALA A 738 -10.63 -28.97 18.34
C ALA A 738 -11.22 -30.22 17.67
N VAL A 739 -10.35 -31.13 17.22
CA VAL A 739 -10.72 -32.36 16.54
C VAL A 739 -10.62 -33.53 17.52
N PRO A 740 -11.75 -34.15 17.92
CA PRO A 740 -11.73 -35.22 18.92
C PRO A 740 -11.34 -36.57 18.30
N PHE A 741 -10.38 -37.26 18.92
CA PHE A 741 -10.01 -38.64 18.60
C PHE A 741 -10.27 -39.57 19.80
N PRO A 742 -10.33 -40.91 19.59
CA PRO A 742 -10.59 -41.86 20.68
C PRO A 742 -9.61 -41.74 21.86
N ASN A 743 -8.33 -41.46 21.58
CA ASN A 743 -7.26 -41.46 22.58
C ASN A 743 -6.68 -40.07 22.89
N ALA A 744 -7.07 -39.01 22.17
CA ALA A 744 -6.58 -37.64 22.37
C ALA A 744 -7.52 -36.59 21.75
N ILE A 745 -7.30 -35.31 22.05
CA ILE A 745 -7.93 -34.16 21.37
C ILE A 745 -6.84 -33.37 20.65
N LEU A 746 -7.03 -33.07 19.36
CA LEU A 746 -6.10 -32.24 18.57
C LEU A 746 -6.66 -30.83 18.39
N ASN A 747 -5.97 -29.82 18.92
CA ASN A 747 -6.26 -28.42 18.67
C ASN A 747 -5.50 -27.97 17.41
N VAL A 748 -6.18 -28.01 16.26
CA VAL A 748 -5.60 -27.70 14.95
C VAL A 748 -5.75 -26.20 14.66
N LYS A 749 -4.63 -25.48 14.60
CA LYS A 749 -4.55 -24.10 14.12
C LYS A 749 -4.33 -24.08 12.61
N GLU A 750 -5.39 -23.84 11.85
CA GLU A 750 -5.39 -23.71 10.38
C GLU A 750 -4.96 -22.30 9.95
N LEU A 751 -3.96 -22.20 9.07
CA LEU A 751 -3.51 -20.93 8.50
C LEU A 751 -3.99 -20.75 7.04
N GLY A 752 -4.42 -19.54 6.69
CA GLY A 752 -4.83 -19.18 5.33
C GLY A 752 -3.70 -19.33 4.30
N GLY A 753 -4.03 -19.90 3.14
CA GLY A 753 -3.07 -20.26 2.09
C GLY A 753 -2.73 -19.16 1.07
N ALA A 754 -3.29 -17.95 1.22
CA ALA A 754 -3.14 -16.86 0.26
C ALA A 754 -1.84 -16.08 0.48
N ASP A 755 -1.23 -15.55 -0.58
CA ASP A 755 0.11 -14.95 -0.55
C ASP A 755 0.25 -13.76 0.42
N ASN A 756 -0.87 -13.06 0.68
CA ASN A 756 -0.94 -11.97 1.64
C ASN A 756 -0.80 -12.46 3.11
N ILE A 757 -1.19 -13.70 3.42
CA ILE A 757 -1.18 -14.28 4.77
C ILE A 757 0.06 -15.15 5.00
N LYS A 758 0.61 -15.79 3.95
CA LYS A 758 1.82 -16.64 4.03
C LYS A 758 3.01 -15.97 4.73
N LYS A 759 3.22 -14.66 4.48
CA LYS A 759 4.28 -13.85 5.11
C LYS A 759 4.20 -13.80 6.65
N TYR A 760 3.04 -14.14 7.22
CA TYR A 760 2.79 -14.10 8.65
C TYR A 760 2.73 -15.49 9.30
N TRP A 761 2.88 -16.59 8.54
CA TRP A 761 2.80 -17.95 9.08
C TRP A 761 3.77 -18.21 10.24
N SER A 762 5.00 -17.69 10.14
CA SER A 762 6.04 -17.84 11.18
C SER A 762 5.65 -17.28 12.54
N ARG A 763 4.70 -16.33 12.61
CA ARG A 763 4.19 -15.78 13.88
C ARG A 763 3.28 -16.76 14.62
N TYR A 764 2.77 -17.79 13.94
CA TYR A 764 1.77 -18.72 14.48
C TYR A 764 2.33 -20.12 14.78
N TYR A 765 3.62 -20.35 14.53
CA TYR A 765 4.30 -21.62 14.80
C TYR A 765 4.60 -21.85 16.29
N GLN A 766 4.57 -20.80 17.11
CA GLN A 766 4.85 -20.89 18.54
C GLN A 766 3.77 -21.73 19.25
N GLY A 767 4.21 -22.68 20.06
CA GLY A 767 3.35 -23.55 20.87
C GLY A 767 2.87 -24.81 20.16
N SER A 768 3.14 -24.97 18.85
CA SER A 768 2.80 -26.19 18.13
C SER A 768 3.68 -27.37 18.54
N GLN A 769 3.06 -28.54 18.69
CA GLN A 769 3.69 -29.81 19.01
C GLN A 769 3.83 -30.70 17.77
N GLY A 770 3.15 -30.37 16.67
CA GLY A 770 3.24 -31.04 15.38
C GLY A 770 2.76 -30.18 14.22
N VAL A 771 3.11 -30.59 13.00
CA VAL A 771 2.77 -29.88 11.75
C VAL A 771 1.93 -30.76 10.84
N VAL A 772 0.84 -30.23 10.28
CA VAL A 772 0.07 -30.87 9.21
C VAL A 772 0.23 -30.03 7.95
N PHE A 773 0.71 -30.63 6.87
CA PHE A 773 0.87 -29.97 5.57
C PHE A 773 -0.08 -30.60 4.55
N VAL A 774 -0.97 -29.79 3.97
CA VAL A 774 -1.94 -30.27 2.97
C VAL A 774 -1.59 -29.68 1.60
N LEU A 775 -1.54 -30.54 0.58
CA LEU A 775 -1.31 -30.15 -0.81
C LEU A 775 -2.35 -30.75 -1.76
N ASP A 776 -2.67 -30.05 -2.85
CA ASP A 776 -3.50 -30.60 -3.93
C ASP A 776 -2.63 -31.45 -4.87
N SER A 777 -2.87 -32.75 -4.90
CA SER A 777 -2.06 -33.71 -5.68
C SER A 777 -2.29 -33.60 -7.18
N ALA A 778 -3.41 -32.99 -7.59
CA ALA A 778 -3.79 -32.80 -8.99
C ALA A 778 -3.54 -31.37 -9.49
N SER A 779 -2.83 -30.55 -8.70
CA SER A 779 -2.47 -29.18 -9.09
C SER A 779 -1.38 -29.15 -10.17
N SER A 780 -1.21 -27.98 -10.78
CA SER A 780 -0.22 -27.74 -11.84
C SER A 780 1.21 -27.96 -11.33
N ASP A 781 2.17 -28.18 -12.24
CA ASP A 781 3.59 -28.30 -11.85
C ASP A 781 4.10 -27.02 -11.16
N GLU A 782 3.61 -25.84 -11.57
CA GLU A 782 3.96 -24.55 -10.96
C GLU A 782 3.47 -24.45 -9.51
N ASP A 783 2.22 -24.86 -9.25
CA ASP A 783 1.64 -24.86 -7.90
C ASP A 783 2.31 -25.89 -6.98
N LEU A 784 2.69 -27.05 -7.51
CA LEU A 784 3.43 -28.06 -6.75
C LEU A 784 4.83 -27.64 -6.40
N GLU A 785 5.53 -26.96 -7.30
CA GLU A 785 6.84 -26.38 -7.02
C GLU A 785 6.73 -25.29 -5.95
N ALA A 786 5.68 -24.46 -5.99
CA ALA A 786 5.39 -23.51 -4.92
C ALA A 786 5.11 -24.22 -3.58
N ALA A 787 4.31 -25.29 -3.57
CA ALA A 787 4.03 -26.07 -2.37
C ALA A 787 5.29 -26.74 -1.80
N ARG A 788 6.19 -27.21 -2.67
CA ARG A 788 7.49 -27.78 -2.30
C ARG A 788 8.35 -26.76 -1.57
N ASN A 789 8.49 -25.57 -2.14
CA ASN A 789 9.28 -24.49 -1.55
C ASN A 789 8.73 -24.06 -0.18
N GLU A 790 7.40 -24.00 -0.02
CA GLU A 790 6.76 -23.67 1.25
C GLU A 790 6.97 -24.76 2.32
N LEU A 791 6.84 -26.04 1.95
CA LEU A 791 7.13 -27.14 2.88
C LEU A 791 8.59 -27.12 3.33
N HIS A 792 9.52 -26.93 2.40
CA HIS A 792 10.96 -26.84 2.70
C HIS A 792 11.26 -25.69 3.65
N SER A 793 10.70 -24.51 3.38
CA SER A 793 10.83 -23.32 4.23
C SER A 793 10.25 -23.56 5.63
N ALA A 794 9.05 -24.12 5.74
CA ALA A 794 8.39 -24.42 7.01
C ALA A 794 9.20 -25.42 7.85
N LEU A 795 9.72 -26.49 7.23
CA LEU A 795 10.50 -27.53 7.93
C LEU A 795 11.92 -27.09 8.29
N GLN A 796 12.46 -26.04 7.67
CA GLN A 796 13.75 -25.44 8.07
C GLN A 796 13.59 -24.40 9.18
N HIS A 797 12.37 -23.96 9.48
CA HIS A 797 12.13 -22.94 10.50
C HIS A 797 12.46 -23.46 11.92
N PRO A 798 13.18 -22.70 12.77
CA PRO A 798 13.63 -23.15 14.09
C PRO A 798 12.54 -23.67 15.04
N GLN A 799 11.31 -23.16 14.90
CA GLN A 799 10.18 -23.57 15.73
C GLN A 799 9.50 -24.87 15.28
N LEU A 800 9.65 -25.27 14.02
CA LEU A 800 8.99 -26.46 13.47
C LEU A 800 9.97 -27.57 13.10
N CYS A 801 11.26 -27.27 12.96
CA CYS A 801 12.25 -28.20 12.40
C CYS A 801 12.45 -29.48 13.22
N THR A 802 12.12 -29.48 14.51
CA THR A 802 12.22 -30.64 15.42
C THR A 802 10.89 -31.36 15.64
N LEU A 803 9.78 -30.84 15.12
CA LEU A 803 8.44 -31.38 15.37
C LEU A 803 8.11 -32.53 14.41
N PRO A 804 7.30 -33.52 14.84
CA PRO A 804 6.73 -34.49 13.92
C PRO A 804 5.80 -33.80 12.93
N PHE A 805 5.74 -34.29 11.69
CA PHE A 805 4.87 -33.72 10.67
C PHE A 805 4.12 -34.76 9.83
N LEU A 806 2.88 -34.43 9.49
CA LEU A 806 1.99 -35.21 8.63
C LEU A 806 1.79 -34.47 7.32
N ILE A 807 2.04 -35.12 6.19
CA ILE A 807 1.75 -34.60 4.86
C ILE A 807 0.54 -35.33 4.29
N LEU A 808 -0.48 -34.57 3.90
CA LEU A 808 -1.67 -35.07 3.23
C LEU A 808 -1.62 -34.68 1.76
N ALA A 809 -1.39 -35.68 0.91
CA ALA A 809 -1.52 -35.58 -0.54
C ALA A 809 -3.01 -35.65 -0.90
N ASN A 810 -3.69 -34.51 -0.87
CA ASN A 810 -5.14 -34.41 -1.02
C ASN A 810 -5.60 -34.44 -2.49
N HIS A 811 -6.90 -34.68 -2.72
CA HIS A 811 -7.54 -34.83 -4.03
C HIS A 811 -7.06 -36.02 -4.87
N GLN A 812 -6.77 -37.17 -4.23
CA GLN A 812 -6.41 -38.41 -4.95
C GLN A 812 -7.54 -38.99 -5.81
N ASP A 813 -8.76 -38.50 -5.67
CA ASP A 813 -9.93 -38.82 -6.50
C ASP A 813 -9.83 -38.22 -7.92
N LYS A 814 -9.00 -37.19 -8.13
CA LYS A 814 -8.86 -36.54 -9.44
C LYS A 814 -7.92 -37.34 -10.36
N PRO A 815 -8.23 -37.43 -11.67
CA PRO A 815 -7.45 -38.23 -12.63
C PRO A 815 -6.01 -37.74 -12.85
N ALA A 816 -5.74 -36.46 -12.57
CA ALA A 816 -4.40 -35.87 -12.67
C ALA A 816 -3.60 -35.96 -11.35
N ALA A 817 -4.13 -36.65 -10.32
CA ALA A 817 -3.49 -36.70 -9.01
C ALA A 817 -2.18 -37.52 -9.04
N ARG A 818 -1.10 -36.92 -8.53
CA ARG A 818 0.17 -37.59 -8.30
C ARG A 818 0.06 -38.48 -7.05
N THR A 819 0.52 -39.71 -7.16
CA THR A 819 0.55 -40.67 -6.03
C THR A 819 1.47 -40.18 -4.91
N PRO A 820 1.26 -40.61 -3.65
CA PRO A 820 2.17 -40.29 -2.54
C PRO A 820 3.65 -40.59 -2.84
N ASN A 821 3.94 -41.67 -3.57
CA ASN A 821 5.31 -42.00 -3.98
C ASN A 821 5.91 -40.99 -4.97
N GLN A 822 5.10 -40.47 -5.90
CA GLN A 822 5.53 -39.41 -6.81
C GLN A 822 5.77 -38.10 -6.07
N ILE A 823 4.87 -37.72 -5.14
CA ILE A 823 5.05 -36.54 -4.27
C ILE A 823 6.31 -36.68 -3.41
N LYS A 824 6.53 -37.85 -2.81
CA LYS A 824 7.72 -38.14 -2.00
C LYS A 824 9.02 -37.89 -2.77
N LYS A 825 9.08 -38.32 -4.03
CA LYS A 825 10.24 -38.12 -4.91
C LYS A 825 10.36 -36.65 -5.34
N TYR A 826 9.26 -36.03 -5.76
CA TYR A 826 9.22 -34.66 -6.26
C TYR A 826 9.61 -33.64 -5.17
N PHE A 827 9.17 -33.86 -3.94
CA PHE A 827 9.44 -32.97 -2.82
C PHE A 827 10.79 -33.25 -2.13
N GLU A 828 11.55 -34.25 -2.60
CA GLU A 828 12.83 -34.65 -2.02
C GLU A 828 12.74 -34.87 -0.50
N LEU A 829 11.67 -35.55 -0.05
CA LEU A 829 11.36 -35.68 1.37
C LEU A 829 12.41 -36.51 2.14
N GLU A 830 13.07 -37.48 1.49
CA GLU A 830 14.09 -38.31 2.14
C GLU A 830 15.32 -37.50 2.60
N PRO A 831 15.91 -36.63 1.75
CA PRO A 831 16.90 -35.64 2.20
C PRO A 831 16.36 -34.64 3.23
N LEU A 832 15.19 -34.06 2.98
CA LEU A 832 14.62 -32.97 3.78
C LEU A 832 14.25 -33.39 5.21
N ALA A 833 13.75 -34.62 5.36
CA ALA A 833 13.21 -35.16 6.60
C ALA A 833 14.19 -36.07 7.33
N ARG A 834 15.48 -36.06 6.94
CA ARG A 834 16.51 -36.89 7.57
C ARG A 834 16.61 -36.56 9.07
N GLY A 835 16.33 -37.55 9.92
CA GLY A 835 16.32 -37.38 11.37
C GLY A 835 15.03 -36.80 11.96
N LYS A 836 13.97 -36.63 11.16
CA LYS A 836 12.65 -36.17 11.60
C LYS A 836 11.64 -37.30 11.55
N ARG A 837 10.59 -37.22 12.37
CA ARG A 837 9.47 -38.16 12.37
C ARG A 837 8.37 -37.63 11.46
N TRP A 838 7.95 -38.40 10.46
CA TRP A 838 6.96 -37.93 9.51
C TRP A 838 6.14 -39.03 8.87
N ILE A 839 4.97 -38.64 8.37
CA ILE A 839 4.01 -39.49 7.66
C ILE A 839 3.60 -38.78 6.37
N LEU A 840 3.46 -39.51 5.27
CA LEU A 840 2.88 -39.02 4.02
C LEU A 840 1.80 -39.99 3.57
N GLU A 841 0.57 -39.50 3.49
CA GLU A 841 -0.59 -40.30 3.09
C GLU A 841 -1.42 -39.60 2.02
N GLY A 842 -2.04 -40.40 1.17
CA GLY A 842 -3.03 -39.94 0.20
C GLY A 842 -4.36 -39.64 0.90
N SER A 843 -5.03 -38.55 0.52
CA SER A 843 -6.33 -38.21 1.07
C SER A 843 -7.32 -37.78 -0.01
N THR A 844 -8.59 -38.07 0.24
CA THR A 844 -9.74 -37.57 -0.53
C THR A 844 -10.77 -37.09 0.46
N THR A 845 -11.62 -36.16 0.05
CA THR A 845 -12.73 -35.70 0.89
C THR A 845 -13.77 -36.80 1.15
N ASP A 846 -13.84 -37.82 0.29
CA ASP A 846 -14.86 -38.88 0.39
C ASP A 846 -14.42 -40.11 1.18
N SER A 847 -13.11 -40.32 1.38
CA SER A 847 -12.55 -41.42 2.19
C SER A 847 -12.03 -40.90 3.53
N MET A 848 -12.95 -40.59 4.44
CA MET A 848 -12.60 -40.03 5.76
C MET A 848 -12.02 -41.05 6.74
N GLU A 849 -12.22 -42.36 6.53
CA GLU A 849 -11.59 -43.38 7.38
C GLU A 849 -10.06 -43.33 7.27
N ALA A 850 -9.52 -43.24 6.05
CA ALA A 850 -8.08 -43.17 5.80
C ALA A 850 -7.47 -41.91 6.41
N VAL A 851 -8.15 -40.76 6.29
CA VAL A 851 -7.69 -39.50 6.91
C VAL A 851 -7.66 -39.62 8.44
N LYS A 852 -8.70 -40.20 9.06
CA LYS A 852 -8.73 -40.44 10.51
C LYS A 852 -7.61 -41.38 10.97
N GLU A 853 -7.28 -42.39 10.17
CA GLU A 853 -6.16 -43.30 10.44
C GLU A 853 -4.81 -42.56 10.39
N SER A 854 -4.57 -41.72 9.37
CA SER A 854 -3.35 -40.91 9.27
C SER A 854 -3.18 -39.96 10.46
N PHE A 855 -4.26 -39.31 10.91
CA PHE A 855 -4.23 -38.48 12.12
C PHE A 855 -4.03 -39.32 13.38
N GLY A 856 -4.55 -40.54 13.44
CA GLY A 856 -4.29 -41.49 14.53
C GLY A 856 -2.82 -41.88 14.65
N GLN A 857 -2.17 -42.22 13.52
CA GLN A 857 -0.72 -42.48 13.48
C GLN A 857 0.10 -41.25 13.85
N PHE A 858 -0.35 -40.06 13.44
CA PHE A 858 0.28 -38.79 13.80
C PHE A 858 0.18 -38.50 15.31
N ILE A 859 -0.94 -38.82 15.96
CA ILE A 859 -1.09 -38.72 17.42
C ILE A 859 -0.08 -39.63 18.14
N SER A 860 0.14 -40.86 17.64
CA SER A 860 1.18 -41.73 18.21
C SER A 860 2.59 -41.13 18.09
N LEU A 861 2.89 -40.38 17.01
CA LEU A 861 4.15 -39.64 16.90
C LEU A 861 4.25 -38.45 17.87
N LEU A 862 3.12 -37.89 18.31
CA LEU A 862 3.07 -36.82 19.31
C LEU A 862 3.20 -37.37 20.75
N GLU A 863 2.72 -38.59 20.98
CA GLU A 863 2.79 -39.31 22.26
C GLU A 863 4.21 -39.77 22.62
N ASP A 864 5.02 -40.20 21.63
CA ASP A 864 6.41 -40.61 21.84
C ASP A 864 7.29 -39.38 22.22
N LYS A 865 7.40 -39.10 23.52
CA LYS A 865 8.42 -38.23 24.11
C LYS A 865 9.25 -39.05 25.10
N ASP A 866 10.36 -39.63 24.63
CA ASP A 866 11.66 -39.69 25.31
C ASP A 866 12.64 -40.62 24.58
N THR A 867 13.76 -40.06 24.09
CA THR A 867 15.15 -40.49 24.36
C THR A 867 16.10 -39.79 23.37
N GLU A 868 16.82 -38.75 23.80
CA GLU A 868 18.28 -38.78 23.83
C GLU A 868 18.85 -37.63 24.70
N PRO A 869 19.90 -37.91 25.50
CA PRO A 869 20.44 -36.97 26.48
C PRO A 869 21.38 -35.95 25.81
N ALA A 870 21.47 -34.79 26.45
CA ALA A 870 22.49 -33.76 26.18
C ALA A 870 23.90 -34.37 26.06
N ARG A 871 24.59 -34.06 24.97
CA ARG A 871 26.06 -34.14 24.91
C ARG A 871 26.63 -32.72 24.95
N ILE A 872 27.54 -32.55 25.91
CA ILE A 872 28.52 -31.47 26.05
C ILE A 872 29.43 -31.43 24.83
#